data_AF-A0A951PJY1-F1
#
_entry.id   AF-A0A951PJY1-F1
#
_cell.length_a   1.000
_cell.length_b   1.000
_cell.length_c   1.000
_cell.angle_alpha   90.00
_cell.angle_beta   90.00
_cell.angle_gamma   90.00
#
_symmetry.space_group_name_H-M   'P 1'
#
loop_
_entity.id
_entity.type
_entity.pdbx_description
1 polymer ?
#
loop_
_entity_poly.entity_id
_entity_poly.type
_entity_poly.pdbx_seq_one_letter_code
_entity_poly.pdbx_strand_id
1 'polypeptide(L)'
;MLKKNKPFLLLTLGATILLIGGGATAYWLLVQRNLSQVNAPAQLIPQDALLTASISTDSEQWEQLSEYGTAETKAALEKQLTQLRNDLLTSNGYNYEKDIQPWLGETAMIAYLSSSSVALPTDTEQAPPSGRSLLPDIIVLPIENPAQAKELLEKANSQKAKSFIERSYKGIRIRETQKSNVRGLSTTVLGRFLVVTNNPKTTERVIETYKGAASVAATPGYIKELSKIGASEPFAQLYLNIPTFSAIAAANSTRAGLPNGALRSQNENLAANQQWQGIAATVTLEREGMHFQGISWLKPNSSQKNAVQNNTSRLPRRLPEETWFMLSGGNLAQFWQDYAQGAESNPLTPIPPVNITAGLQATLGLDLEKDLLPWMGGEFSIALIPASRNALALPENQQSTQLGAGVVFMIQASDRKLAEKSLKQLDEVMATRYQFIVEETKLGRQPLVSWASPLGGVSATHGWLEGNVLFLTLGAPIVNAIVPQPQATLIQNPLFQESVPTKPNPSNGQFFLDVEDTINSSNLNLPQLLSPDQKRLAKAVRAIGVTTAISDERSNRFNLFVQLQKATKPTPSTPTTSPTPTTSPTPTTSPTPTASPTPTASPTPTASPTPTASPTPSASPAPTASPTPSASPTPSASPTPSASPTPSASSSIELERNRNR
;
A
#
# COMPACT_ATOMS: atom_id res chain seq x y z
N MET A 1 -7.57 -6.22 43.48
CA MET A 1 -7.97 -4.97 42.79
C MET A 1 -6.99 -4.70 41.67
N LEU A 2 -7.26 -5.20 40.47
CA LEU A 2 -6.44 -4.90 39.29
C LEU A 2 -6.67 -3.44 38.91
N LYS A 3 -5.59 -2.66 38.80
CA LYS A 3 -5.60 -1.37 38.12
C LYS A 3 -6.23 -1.61 36.74
N LYS A 4 -7.43 -1.09 36.50
CA LYS A 4 -7.94 -0.85 35.15
C LYS A 4 -6.86 -0.06 34.43
N ASN A 5 -6.14 -0.69 33.50
CA ASN A 5 -5.33 0.04 32.54
C ASN A 5 -6.27 1.04 31.87
N LYS A 6 -5.91 2.32 31.94
CA LYS A 6 -6.72 3.40 31.38
C LYS A 6 -6.92 3.10 29.88
N PRO A 7 -8.16 3.16 29.36
CA PRO A 7 -8.39 2.97 27.94
C PRO A 7 -7.60 4.03 27.17
N PHE A 8 -7.02 3.59 26.07
CA PHE A 8 -6.14 4.34 25.19
C PHE A 8 -6.88 5.57 24.65
N LEU A 9 -6.34 6.77 24.90
CA LEU A 9 -6.93 8.08 24.57
C LEU A 9 -7.02 8.28 23.05
N LEU A 10 -8.08 7.77 22.43
CA LEU A 10 -8.25 7.79 20.99
C LEU A 10 -9.27 8.82 20.52
N LEU A 11 -8.85 9.45 19.43
CA LEU A 11 -9.42 10.57 18.70
C LEU A 11 -9.57 11.88 19.43
N THR A 12 -8.81 12.82 18.92
CA THR A 12 -8.95 14.25 19.17
C THR A 12 -8.96 14.94 17.82
N LEU A 13 -9.83 14.46 16.94
CA LEU A 13 -10.06 15.13 15.68
C LEU A 13 -10.91 16.38 15.94
N GLY A 14 -10.16 17.47 16.11
CA GLY A 14 -10.54 18.83 15.79
C GLY A 14 -11.84 19.30 16.37
N ALA A 15 -11.84 19.78 17.60
CA ALA A 15 -12.92 20.63 18.10
C ALA A 15 -12.42 21.72 19.04
N THR A 16 -11.14 22.06 18.94
CA THR A 16 -10.53 23.06 19.80
C THR A 16 -11.06 24.46 19.61
N ILE A 17 -11.71 24.66 18.49
CA ILE A 17 -12.19 25.97 18.09
C ILE A 17 -13.71 25.96 18.05
N LEU A 18 -14.35 24.86 18.48
CA LEU A 18 -15.76 24.94 18.83
C LEU A 18 -15.89 25.92 19.98
N LEU A 19 -15.06 25.84 21.01
CA LEU A 19 -15.15 26.72 22.17
C LEU A 19 -14.66 28.16 21.97
N ILE A 20 -14.27 28.49 20.73
CA ILE A 20 -14.01 29.83 20.21
C ILE A 20 -15.09 30.17 19.17
N GLY A 21 -16.15 29.40 18.91
CA GLY A 21 -16.97 29.47 17.70
C GLY A 21 -18.36 30.12 17.80
N GLY A 22 -18.85 30.56 18.97
CA GLY A 22 -20.15 31.22 19.02
C GLY A 22 -20.56 31.74 20.39
N GLY A 23 -20.85 33.04 20.46
CA GLY A 23 -21.75 33.55 21.49
C GLY A 23 -23.10 32.85 21.35
N ALA A 24 -23.54 32.18 22.41
CA ALA A 24 -24.74 31.36 22.46
C ALA A 24 -26.04 32.00 21.97
N THR A 25 -26.11 33.33 21.97
CA THR A 25 -27.25 34.12 21.48
C THR A 25 -27.33 34.16 19.95
N ALA A 26 -26.21 34.03 19.23
CA ALA A 26 -26.19 34.11 17.76
C ALA A 26 -26.40 32.76 17.06
N TYR A 27 -25.92 31.66 17.66
CA TYR A 27 -26.15 30.29 17.19
C TYR A 27 -27.65 29.99 17.05
N TRP A 28 -28.44 30.40 18.05
CA TRP A 28 -29.86 30.10 18.12
C TRP A 28 -30.71 30.88 17.09
N LEU A 29 -30.33 32.11 16.75
CA LEU A 29 -30.99 32.92 15.71
C LEU A 29 -30.78 32.39 14.28
N LEU A 30 -29.67 31.69 14.02
CA LEU A 30 -29.34 31.12 12.71
C LEU A 30 -29.94 29.71 12.52
N VAL A 31 -29.94 28.89 13.57
CA VAL A 31 -30.57 27.55 13.56
C VAL A 31 -32.10 27.66 13.36
N GLN A 32 -32.76 28.68 13.89
CA GLN A 32 -34.22 28.85 13.68
C GLN A 32 -34.63 29.28 12.26
N ARG A 33 -33.73 29.85 11.45
CA ARG A 33 -34.12 30.49 10.17
C ARG A 33 -33.69 29.76 8.91
N ASN A 34 -32.77 28.79 8.95
CA ASN A 34 -32.23 28.16 7.73
C ASN A 34 -31.65 26.73 7.95
N LEU A 35 -32.47 25.78 8.43
CA LEU A 35 -32.05 24.38 8.62
C LEU A 35 -32.07 23.52 7.34
N SER A 36 -32.32 24.08 6.15
CA SER A 36 -32.91 23.30 5.05
C SER A 36 -32.07 23.13 3.76
N GLN A 37 -30.75 23.38 3.74
CA GLN A 37 -29.98 23.23 2.48
C GLN A 37 -28.79 22.28 2.49
N VAL A 38 -28.18 21.96 3.64
CA VAL A 38 -27.01 21.07 3.70
C VAL A 38 -27.25 19.92 4.66
N ASN A 39 -27.34 18.71 4.12
CA ASN A 39 -27.67 17.49 4.87
C ASN A 39 -26.45 16.58 5.08
N ALA A 40 -25.39 16.74 4.28
CA ALA A 40 -24.19 15.89 4.31
C ALA A 40 -22.89 16.70 4.38
N PRO A 41 -21.89 16.28 5.18
CA PRO A 41 -20.57 16.95 5.27
C PRO A 41 -19.88 17.17 3.93
N ALA A 42 -20.02 16.23 2.99
CA ALA A 42 -19.41 16.31 1.65
C ALA A 42 -19.90 17.49 0.81
N GLN A 43 -21.06 18.07 1.14
CA GLN A 43 -21.59 19.28 0.50
C GLN A 43 -20.88 20.56 0.97
N LEU A 44 -20.07 20.50 2.04
CA LEU A 44 -19.28 21.63 2.53
C LEU A 44 -17.84 21.63 1.98
N ILE A 45 -17.40 20.52 1.41
CA ILE A 45 -16.03 20.35 0.93
C ILE A 45 -15.93 20.81 -0.52
N PRO A 46 -15.01 21.74 -0.86
CA PRO A 46 -14.77 22.17 -2.24
C PRO A 46 -14.51 20.99 -3.20
N GLN A 47 -15.06 21.04 -4.41
CA GLN A 47 -15.00 19.93 -5.38
C GLN A 47 -13.58 19.49 -5.76
N ASP A 48 -12.61 20.39 -5.74
CA ASP A 48 -11.20 20.14 -6.02
C ASP A 48 -10.43 19.56 -4.81
N ALA A 49 -11.12 19.15 -3.74
CA ALA A 49 -10.50 18.39 -2.67
C ALA A 49 -9.83 17.14 -3.27
N LEU A 50 -8.56 16.96 -2.90
CA LEU A 50 -7.75 15.84 -3.34
C LEU A 50 -8.23 14.55 -2.70
N LEU A 51 -8.38 14.58 -1.38
CA LEU A 51 -8.71 13.44 -0.55
C LEU A 51 -9.76 13.88 0.47
N THR A 52 -10.78 13.06 0.66
CA THR A 52 -11.70 13.20 1.79
C THR A 52 -11.78 11.89 2.56
N ALA A 53 -11.89 11.98 3.88
CA ALA A 53 -12.13 10.82 4.73
C ALA A 53 -13.22 11.16 5.77
N SER A 54 -14.31 10.41 5.77
CA SER A 54 -15.23 10.37 6.91
C SER A 54 -14.72 9.31 7.87
N ILE A 55 -14.58 9.63 9.14
CA ILE A 55 -13.96 8.77 10.15
C ILE A 55 -14.89 8.70 11.35
N SER A 56 -15.11 7.49 11.87
CA SER A 56 -15.93 7.24 13.03
C SER A 56 -15.39 7.97 14.27
N THR A 57 -16.29 8.51 15.07
CA THR A 57 -16.01 9.12 16.37
C THR A 57 -16.30 8.17 17.53
N ASP A 58 -16.71 6.94 17.24
CA ASP A 58 -17.06 5.91 18.22
C ASP A 58 -15.81 5.36 18.92
N SER A 59 -15.74 5.54 20.24
CA SER A 59 -14.64 5.06 21.07
C SER A 59 -14.41 3.56 20.98
N GLU A 60 -15.45 2.74 20.77
CA GLU A 60 -15.31 1.28 20.72
C GLU A 60 -14.54 0.83 19.48
N GLN A 61 -14.84 1.41 18.32
CA GLN A 61 -14.11 1.12 17.08
C GLN A 61 -12.64 1.56 17.17
N TRP A 62 -12.37 2.65 17.87
CA TRP A 62 -11.01 3.10 18.13
C TRP A 62 -10.26 2.18 19.10
N GLU A 63 -10.93 1.71 20.16
CA GLU A 63 -10.38 0.69 21.05
C GLU A 63 -10.01 -0.58 20.25
N GLN A 64 -10.90 -1.04 19.36
CA GLN A 64 -10.62 -2.15 18.45
C GLN A 64 -9.40 -1.88 17.55
N LEU A 65 -9.30 -0.69 16.94
CA LEU A 65 -8.12 -0.31 16.12
C LEU A 65 -6.82 -0.39 16.94
N SER A 66 -6.86 -0.04 18.23
CA SER A 66 -5.70 -0.07 19.13
C SER A 66 -5.20 -1.48 19.45
N GLU A 67 -6.03 -2.51 19.21
CA GLU A 67 -5.65 -3.90 19.41
C GLU A 67 -4.70 -4.40 18.32
N TYR A 68 -4.73 -3.80 17.13
CA TYR A 68 -3.90 -4.21 15.99
C TYR A 68 -2.50 -3.62 15.99
N GLY A 69 -1.58 -4.32 15.33
CA GLY A 69 -0.20 -3.94 15.12
C GLY A 69 0.76 -4.44 16.18
N THR A 70 2.05 -4.22 15.94
CA THR A 70 3.15 -4.51 16.87
C THR A 70 3.30 -3.39 17.90
N ALA A 71 4.02 -3.65 19.00
CA ALA A 71 4.34 -2.65 20.01
C ALA A 71 4.98 -1.38 19.40
N GLU A 72 5.88 -1.54 18.42
CA GLU A 72 6.52 -0.43 17.71
C GLU A 72 5.49 0.43 16.95
N THR A 73 4.60 -0.21 16.19
CA THR A 73 3.60 0.50 15.38
C THR A 73 2.51 1.16 16.22
N LYS A 74 2.10 0.51 17.32
CA LYS A 74 1.16 1.09 18.29
C LYS A 74 1.74 2.33 18.95
N ALA A 75 3.00 2.27 19.40
CA ALA A 75 3.68 3.43 19.98
C ALA A 75 3.83 4.58 18.97
N ALA A 76 4.11 4.27 17.70
CA ALA A 76 4.17 5.27 16.64
C ALA A 76 2.81 5.94 16.39
N LEU A 77 1.73 5.16 16.32
CA LEU A 77 0.37 5.67 16.17
C LEU A 77 -0.05 6.51 17.38
N GLU A 78 0.20 6.05 18.60
CA GLU A 78 -0.09 6.78 19.84
C GLU A 78 0.62 8.14 19.87
N LYS A 79 1.90 8.15 19.48
CA LYS A 79 2.69 9.38 19.39
C LYS A 79 2.07 10.36 18.40
N GLN A 80 1.68 9.89 17.22
CA GLN A 80 1.04 10.73 16.20
C GLN A 80 -0.31 11.28 16.68
N LEU A 81 -1.15 10.45 17.28
CA LEU A 81 -2.46 10.87 17.79
C LEU A 81 -2.34 11.81 18.99
N THR A 82 -1.35 11.61 19.86
CA THR A 82 -1.04 12.51 20.96
C THR A 82 -0.53 13.86 20.47
N GLN A 83 0.30 13.87 19.43
CA GLN A 83 0.76 15.11 18.82
C GLN A 83 -0.42 15.86 18.18
N LEU A 84 -1.24 15.18 17.38
CA LEU A 84 -2.45 15.75 16.78
C LEU A 84 -3.38 16.32 17.86
N ARG A 85 -3.58 15.60 18.97
CA ARG A 85 -4.33 16.09 20.14
C ARG A 85 -3.77 17.36 20.70
N ASN A 86 -2.46 17.42 20.87
CA ASN A 86 -1.85 18.56 21.53
C ASN A 86 -1.89 19.79 20.62
N ASP A 87 -1.62 19.60 19.33
CA ASP A 87 -1.63 20.65 18.31
C ASP A 87 -3.04 21.19 18.10
N LEU A 88 -4.02 20.29 18.03
CA LEU A 88 -5.41 20.68 17.94
C LEU A 88 -5.90 21.12 19.31
N LEU A 89 -6.14 20.21 20.26
CA LEU A 89 -6.91 20.44 21.49
C LEU A 89 -6.11 21.04 22.68
N THR A 90 -5.09 20.33 23.15
CA THR A 90 -4.48 20.58 24.48
C THR A 90 -3.81 21.96 24.56
N SER A 91 -3.13 22.38 23.49
CA SER A 91 -2.43 23.68 23.41
C SER A 91 -3.33 24.89 23.54
N ASN A 92 -4.65 24.68 23.37
CA ASN A 92 -5.68 25.71 23.53
C ASN A 92 -6.57 25.45 24.76
N GLY A 93 -6.24 24.46 25.60
CA GLY A 93 -6.82 24.27 26.92
C GLY A 93 -8.08 23.41 27.00
N TYR A 94 -8.30 22.53 26.02
CA TYR A 94 -9.51 21.69 25.87
C TYR A 94 -9.22 20.19 25.98
N ASN A 95 -10.21 19.42 26.43
CA ASN A 95 -10.20 17.96 26.53
C ASN A 95 -11.32 17.35 25.67
N TYR A 96 -11.02 16.27 24.94
CA TYR A 96 -11.97 15.65 24.01
C TYR A 96 -13.21 15.07 24.70
N GLU A 97 -13.02 14.19 25.70
CA GLU A 97 -14.13 13.48 26.35
C GLU A 97 -15.10 14.44 27.05
N LYS A 98 -14.57 15.52 27.62
CA LYS A 98 -15.36 16.49 28.37
C LYS A 98 -15.99 17.57 27.49
N ASP A 99 -15.22 18.10 26.55
CA ASP A 99 -15.60 19.34 25.86
C ASP A 99 -16.14 19.09 24.44
N ILE A 100 -15.87 17.92 23.86
CA ILE A 100 -16.09 17.63 22.43
C ILE A 100 -17.05 16.45 22.21
N GLN A 101 -16.72 15.30 22.78
CA GLN A 101 -17.48 14.06 22.61
C GLN A 101 -18.99 14.18 22.91
N PRO A 102 -19.46 14.95 23.91
CA PRO A 102 -20.89 14.94 24.29
C PRO A 102 -21.86 15.42 23.20
N TRP A 103 -21.42 16.28 22.28
CA TRP A 103 -22.28 16.85 21.24
C TRP A 103 -21.92 16.42 19.81
N LEU A 104 -20.80 15.70 19.64
CA LEU A 104 -20.27 15.30 18.34
C LEU A 104 -21.10 14.14 17.75
N GLY A 105 -21.45 14.23 16.47
CA GLY A 105 -22.10 13.13 15.76
C GLY A 105 -21.12 12.01 15.40
N GLU A 106 -21.66 10.86 14.98
CA GLU A 106 -20.94 9.58 14.83
C GLU A 106 -19.76 9.59 13.85
N THR A 107 -19.67 10.56 12.94
CA THR A 107 -18.59 10.64 11.95
C THR A 107 -18.07 12.07 11.79
N ALA A 108 -16.76 12.24 11.83
CA ALA A 108 -16.08 13.48 11.46
C ALA A 108 -15.50 13.36 10.05
N MET A 109 -15.65 14.39 9.22
CA MET A 109 -15.09 14.40 7.87
C MET A 109 -13.84 15.29 7.82
N ILE A 110 -12.76 14.78 7.24
CA ILE A 110 -11.55 15.54 6.97
C ILE A 110 -11.32 15.65 5.45
N ALA A 111 -10.69 16.74 5.01
CA ALA A 111 -10.32 16.93 3.62
C ALA A 111 -8.96 17.59 3.45
N TYR A 112 -8.26 17.20 2.38
CA TYR A 112 -7.04 17.84 1.89
C TYR A 112 -7.33 18.47 0.52
N LEU A 113 -6.92 19.72 0.32
CA LEU A 113 -7.16 20.50 -0.89
C LEU A 113 -5.93 20.51 -1.82
N SER A 114 -6.18 20.87 -3.08
CA SER A 114 -5.16 20.97 -4.13
C SER A 114 -4.10 22.06 -3.87
N SER A 115 -4.51 23.17 -3.26
CA SER A 115 -3.73 24.41 -3.09
C SER A 115 -2.63 24.35 -2.04
N SER A 116 -2.44 23.22 -1.36
CA SER A 116 -1.29 22.96 -0.50
C SER A 116 -0.07 22.55 -1.34
N SER A 117 0.32 23.40 -2.29
CA SER A 117 1.63 23.36 -2.93
C SER A 117 2.65 23.86 -1.91
N VAL A 118 3.47 22.97 -1.38
CA VAL A 118 4.73 23.38 -0.76
C VAL A 118 5.58 23.90 -1.92
N ALA A 119 5.72 25.22 -2.04
CA ALA A 119 6.83 25.76 -2.81
C ALA A 119 8.11 25.19 -2.18
N LEU A 120 8.93 24.50 -2.96
CA LEU A 120 10.29 24.17 -2.55
C LEU A 120 11.00 25.50 -2.23
N PRO A 121 11.70 25.62 -1.08
CA PRO A 121 12.47 26.81 -0.80
C PRO A 121 13.50 26.99 -1.90
N THR A 122 13.41 28.08 -2.65
CA THR A 122 14.57 28.68 -3.31
C THR A 122 15.46 29.27 -2.21
N ASP A 123 16.74 28.90 -2.27
CA ASP A 123 17.87 29.37 -1.46
C ASP A 123 18.08 28.74 -0.06
N THR A 124 19.14 27.91 0.00
CA THR A 124 20.13 27.67 1.07
C THR A 124 19.75 27.57 2.56
N GLU A 125 18.48 27.46 2.94
CA GLU A 125 18.11 27.01 4.28
C GLU A 125 17.62 25.57 4.26
N GLN A 126 18.14 24.77 5.20
CA GLN A 126 17.86 23.35 5.39
C GLN A 126 16.39 23.00 5.11
N ALA A 127 16.19 22.15 4.10
CA ALA A 127 14.90 21.55 3.82
C ALA A 127 14.37 20.87 5.09
N PRO A 128 13.13 21.15 5.52
CA PRO A 128 12.53 20.39 6.61
C PRO A 128 12.44 18.91 6.21
N PRO A 129 12.63 17.97 7.15
CA PRO A 129 12.54 16.54 6.85
C PRO A 129 11.11 16.21 6.42
N SER A 130 10.95 15.83 5.16
CA SER A 130 9.89 14.99 4.59
C SER A 130 8.43 15.22 5.04
N GLY A 131 7.57 15.68 4.13
CA GLY A 131 6.14 15.33 4.13
C GLY A 131 5.14 16.46 4.34
N ARG A 132 3.94 16.30 3.77
CA ARG A 132 2.77 17.14 4.08
C ARG A 132 2.48 17.08 5.58
N SER A 133 2.04 18.21 6.16
CA SER A 133 1.52 18.22 7.53
C SER A 133 0.38 17.20 7.64
N LEU A 134 0.38 16.43 8.74
CA LEU A 134 -0.71 15.50 9.06
C LEU A 134 -2.04 16.22 9.30
N LEU A 135 -2.01 17.53 9.56
CA LEU A 135 -3.22 18.33 9.76
C LEU A 135 -3.99 18.47 8.43
N PRO A 136 -5.28 18.06 8.39
CA PRO A 136 -6.12 18.27 7.22
C PRO A 136 -6.37 19.76 6.99
N ASP A 137 -6.68 20.12 5.73
CA ASP A 137 -7.02 21.50 5.38
C ASP A 137 -8.40 21.90 5.91
N ILE A 138 -9.32 20.93 5.99
CA ILE A 138 -10.69 21.09 6.47
C ILE A 138 -11.03 19.92 7.41
N ILE A 139 -11.67 20.23 8.53
CA ILE A 139 -12.35 19.28 9.42
C ILE A 139 -13.81 19.73 9.54
N VAL A 140 -14.75 18.84 9.30
CA VAL A 140 -16.19 19.05 9.42
C VAL A 140 -16.72 18.11 10.50
N LEU A 141 -17.30 18.70 11.54
CA LEU A 141 -17.87 17.97 12.67
C LEU A 141 -19.39 18.14 12.70
N PRO A 142 -20.16 17.06 12.67
CA PRO A 142 -21.60 17.13 12.91
C PRO A 142 -21.89 17.49 14.37
N ILE A 143 -22.84 18.40 14.58
CA ILE A 143 -23.36 18.77 15.88
C ILE A 143 -24.67 18.00 16.10
N GLU A 144 -24.60 16.91 16.85
CA GLU A 144 -25.74 16.05 17.16
C GLU A 144 -26.55 16.58 18.35
N ASN A 145 -25.87 17.18 19.34
CA ASN A 145 -26.51 17.83 20.49
C ASN A 145 -26.26 19.34 20.54
N PRO A 146 -27.09 20.16 19.84
CA PRO A 146 -27.05 21.62 19.87
C PRO A 146 -27.06 22.25 21.27
N ALA A 147 -27.80 21.66 22.21
CA ALA A 147 -27.96 22.22 23.55
C ALA A 147 -26.68 22.06 24.38
N GLN A 148 -26.08 20.86 24.35
CA GLN A 148 -24.81 20.60 25.03
C GLN A 148 -23.65 21.35 24.37
N ALA A 149 -23.64 21.44 23.02
CA ALA A 149 -22.67 22.28 22.32
C ALA A 149 -22.76 23.72 22.85
N LYS A 150 -23.97 24.30 22.90
CA LYS A 150 -24.19 25.67 23.42
C LYS A 150 -23.68 25.86 24.86
N GLU A 151 -24.02 24.95 25.76
CA GLU A 151 -23.63 25.07 27.17
C GLU A 151 -22.10 25.04 27.34
N LEU A 152 -21.41 24.15 26.62
CA LEU A 152 -19.96 24.05 26.65
C LEU A 152 -19.32 25.31 26.04
N LEU A 153 -19.88 25.84 24.96
CA LEU A 153 -19.47 27.08 24.28
C LEU A 153 -19.51 28.31 25.20
N GLU A 154 -20.59 28.46 25.97
CA GLU A 154 -20.75 29.56 26.92
C GLU A 154 -19.73 29.47 28.06
N LYS A 155 -19.52 28.27 28.61
CA LYS A 155 -18.56 28.02 29.69
C LYS A 155 -17.12 28.32 29.28
N ALA A 156 -16.73 27.99 28.06
CA ALA A 156 -15.35 28.14 27.61
C ALA A 156 -14.95 29.58 27.24
N ASN A 157 -15.87 30.36 26.64
CA ASN A 157 -15.65 31.79 26.38
C ASN A 157 -15.34 32.57 27.69
N SER A 158 -15.84 32.07 28.82
CA SER A 158 -15.73 32.73 30.13
C SER A 158 -14.41 32.47 30.87
N GLN A 159 -13.61 31.46 30.47
CA GLN A 159 -12.51 30.96 31.31
C GLN A 159 -11.09 31.04 30.72
N LYS A 160 -10.87 31.12 29.39
CA LYS A 160 -9.51 30.93 28.81
C LYS A 160 -9.17 31.66 27.48
N ALA A 161 -9.98 32.62 27.01
CA ALA A 161 -9.82 33.13 25.63
C ALA A 161 -8.50 33.93 25.41
N LYS A 162 -7.57 33.35 24.63
CA LYS A 162 -6.50 34.09 23.92
C LYS A 162 -7.13 35.08 22.93
N SER A 163 -6.42 36.10 22.48
CA SER A 163 -6.96 37.10 21.55
C SER A 163 -7.33 36.47 20.21
N PHE A 164 -8.62 36.55 19.84
CA PHE A 164 -9.15 36.09 18.57
C PHE A 164 -9.53 37.27 17.69
N ILE A 165 -9.48 37.07 16.38
CA ILE A 165 -10.03 38.00 15.41
C ILE A 165 -11.37 37.44 14.95
N GLU A 166 -12.43 38.23 15.13
CA GLU A 166 -13.71 37.94 14.49
C GLU A 166 -13.83 38.71 13.18
N ARG A 167 -14.35 38.05 12.15
CA ARG A 167 -14.74 38.71 10.90
C ARG A 167 -15.99 38.06 10.33
N SER A 168 -16.54 38.66 9.28
CA SER A 168 -17.68 38.13 8.54
C SER A 168 -17.31 37.98 7.07
N TYR A 169 -17.79 36.93 6.43
CA TYR A 169 -17.66 36.68 5.00
C TYR A 169 -19.01 36.21 4.45
N LYS A 170 -19.55 36.92 3.44
CA LYS A 170 -20.86 36.60 2.82
C LYS A 170 -21.99 36.38 3.86
N GLY A 171 -21.98 37.18 4.93
CA GLY A 171 -22.96 37.13 6.03
C GLY A 171 -22.75 35.97 7.02
N ILE A 172 -21.67 35.19 6.87
CA ILE A 172 -21.29 34.11 7.78
C ILE A 172 -20.12 34.59 8.64
N ARG A 173 -20.22 34.38 9.96
CA ARG A 173 -19.14 34.74 10.89
C ARG A 173 -18.00 33.73 10.82
N ILE A 174 -16.79 34.24 10.89
CA ILE A 174 -15.53 33.50 10.94
C ILE A 174 -14.75 33.99 12.16
N ARG A 175 -14.15 33.06 12.90
CA ARG A 175 -13.23 33.39 13.99
C ARG A 175 -11.86 32.77 13.74
N GLU A 176 -10.82 33.54 14.06
CA GLU A 176 -9.43 33.22 13.70
C GLU A 176 -8.49 33.46 14.88
N THR A 177 -7.44 32.63 14.99
CA THR A 177 -6.41 32.77 16.03
C THR A 177 -5.37 33.84 15.67
N GLN A 178 -5.04 34.75 16.60
CA GLN A 178 -4.01 35.80 16.42
C GLN A 178 -2.57 35.22 16.65
N LYS A 179 -1.65 35.42 15.69
CA LYS A 179 -0.32 34.75 15.43
C LYS A 179 0.67 34.54 16.62
N SER A 180 1.57 33.52 16.66
CA SER A 180 2.94 33.61 16.08
C SER A 180 3.64 32.34 15.51
N ASN A 181 3.29 31.09 15.84
CA ASN A 181 4.11 29.92 15.41
C ASN A 181 3.33 28.68 14.89
N VAL A 182 2.00 28.76 14.76
CA VAL A 182 1.14 27.72 14.17
C VAL A 182 0.32 28.39 13.06
N ARG A 183 0.15 27.77 11.88
CA ARG A 183 -0.74 28.28 10.83
C ARG A 183 -2.10 28.61 11.47
N GLY A 184 -2.52 29.86 11.42
CA GLY A 184 -3.69 30.33 12.15
C GLY A 184 -4.93 29.54 11.74
N LEU A 185 -5.58 28.90 12.72
CA LEU A 185 -6.78 28.12 12.48
C LEU A 185 -8.00 29.06 12.40
N SER A 186 -8.94 28.69 11.54
CA SER A 186 -10.18 29.45 11.32
C SER A 186 -11.39 28.55 11.48
N THR A 187 -12.43 29.05 12.16
CA THR A 187 -13.71 28.34 12.31
C THR A 187 -14.91 29.10 11.85
N THR A 188 -15.92 28.31 11.48
CA THR A 188 -17.27 28.79 11.24
C THR A 188 -18.29 27.68 11.50
N VAL A 189 -19.54 28.06 11.78
CA VAL A 189 -20.67 27.13 11.94
C VAL A 189 -21.58 27.26 10.73
N LEU A 190 -21.83 26.13 10.05
CA LEU A 190 -22.59 26.04 8.81
C LEU A 190 -23.69 24.99 8.98
N GLY A 191 -24.94 25.44 9.15
CA GLY A 191 -26.05 24.55 9.46
C GLY A 191 -25.81 23.78 10.77
N ARG A 192 -25.84 22.44 10.69
CA ARG A 192 -25.54 21.53 11.81
C ARG A 192 -24.07 21.13 11.93
N PHE A 193 -23.17 21.84 11.26
CA PHE A 193 -21.75 21.47 11.21
C PHE A 193 -20.86 22.56 11.79
N LEU A 194 -19.89 22.18 12.62
CA LEU A 194 -18.71 23.01 12.85
C LEU A 194 -17.70 22.70 11.76
N VAL A 195 -17.15 23.75 11.15
CA VAL A 195 -16.02 23.62 10.24
C VAL A 195 -14.78 24.27 10.85
N VAL A 196 -13.69 23.52 10.90
CA VAL A 196 -12.34 23.97 11.24
C VAL A 196 -11.47 23.91 10.00
N THR A 197 -10.71 24.96 9.75
CA THR A 197 -9.80 25.04 8.60
C THR A 197 -8.44 25.57 9.03
N ASN A 198 -7.41 25.21 8.27
CA ASN A 198 -6.02 25.60 8.57
C ASN A 198 -5.59 26.99 8.05
N ASN A 199 -6.50 27.70 7.36
CA ASN A 199 -6.26 29.03 6.83
C ASN A 199 -7.60 29.76 6.55
N PRO A 200 -7.68 31.09 6.81
CA PRO A 200 -8.78 31.97 6.42
C PRO A 200 -9.35 31.77 5.01
N LYS A 201 -8.49 31.61 3.99
CA LYS A 201 -8.93 31.43 2.59
C LYS A 201 -9.67 30.10 2.39
N THR A 202 -9.21 29.05 3.07
CA THR A 202 -9.88 27.74 3.03
C THR A 202 -11.29 27.85 3.63
N THR A 203 -11.47 28.63 4.71
CA THR A 203 -12.80 28.89 5.29
C THR A 203 -13.74 29.56 4.30
N GLU A 204 -13.26 30.55 3.55
CA GLU A 204 -14.07 31.26 2.55
C GLU A 204 -14.56 30.30 1.45
N ARG A 205 -13.72 29.38 0.98
CA ARG A 205 -14.08 28.36 0.00
C ARG A 205 -15.14 27.38 0.52
N VAL A 206 -15.05 26.97 1.78
CA VAL A 206 -16.11 26.16 2.43
C VAL A 206 -17.42 26.93 2.48
N ILE A 207 -17.39 28.21 2.87
CA ILE A 207 -18.59 29.07 2.91
C ILE A 207 -19.21 29.23 1.52
N GLU A 208 -18.39 29.34 0.48
CA GLU A 208 -18.87 29.38 -0.92
C GLU A 208 -19.58 28.09 -1.32
N THR A 209 -19.01 26.95 -0.94
CA THR A 209 -19.59 25.63 -1.17
C THR A 209 -20.94 25.51 -0.44
N TYR A 210 -21.01 25.94 0.82
CA TYR A 210 -22.26 26.05 1.59
C TYR A 210 -23.31 26.96 0.95
N LYS A 211 -22.88 27.98 0.20
CA LYS A 211 -23.74 28.92 -0.54
C LYS A 211 -24.08 28.45 -1.96
N GLY A 212 -23.72 27.21 -2.33
CA GLY A 212 -24.09 26.60 -3.61
C GLY A 212 -22.95 26.47 -4.63
N ALA A 213 -21.71 26.78 -4.29
CA ALA A 213 -20.57 26.44 -5.14
C ALA A 213 -20.35 24.92 -5.23
N ALA A 214 -19.63 24.47 -6.25
CA ALA A 214 -19.42 23.05 -6.50
C ALA A 214 -18.68 22.36 -5.34
N SER A 215 -19.27 21.27 -4.85
CA SER A 215 -18.76 20.46 -3.75
C SER A 215 -18.29 19.09 -4.21
N VAL A 216 -17.58 18.35 -3.34
CA VAL A 216 -17.26 16.94 -3.57
C VAL A 216 -18.51 16.10 -3.79
N ALA A 217 -19.61 16.40 -3.10
CA ALA A 217 -20.89 15.73 -3.30
C ALA A 217 -21.44 15.90 -4.73
N ALA A 218 -21.08 16.98 -5.43
CA ALA A 218 -21.44 17.22 -6.82
C ALA A 218 -20.48 16.59 -7.84
N THR A 219 -19.39 15.95 -7.39
CA THR A 219 -18.47 15.25 -8.29
C THR A 219 -19.18 14.11 -9.03
N PRO A 220 -19.02 13.99 -10.36
CA PRO A 220 -19.71 12.97 -11.13
C PRO A 220 -19.45 11.56 -10.60
N GLY A 221 -20.53 10.82 -10.34
CA GLY A 221 -20.47 9.47 -9.80
C GLY A 221 -20.28 9.39 -8.29
N TYR A 222 -19.89 10.45 -7.57
CA TYR A 222 -19.57 10.37 -6.14
C TYR A 222 -20.66 9.69 -5.30
N ILE A 223 -21.88 10.27 -5.26
CA ILE A 223 -22.98 9.71 -4.46
C ILE A 223 -23.39 8.31 -4.96
N LYS A 224 -23.50 8.15 -6.28
CA LYS A 224 -23.93 6.89 -6.93
C LYS A 224 -22.97 5.75 -6.61
N GLU A 225 -21.67 5.96 -6.80
CA GLU A 225 -20.66 4.91 -6.67
C GLU A 225 -20.35 4.61 -5.20
N LEU A 226 -20.34 5.61 -4.31
CA LEU A 226 -20.19 5.36 -2.86
C LEU A 226 -21.33 4.50 -2.30
N SER A 227 -22.55 4.63 -2.82
CA SER A 227 -23.68 3.80 -2.37
C SER A 227 -23.48 2.30 -2.62
N LYS A 228 -22.63 1.93 -3.59
CA LYS A 228 -22.32 0.51 -3.92
C LYS A 228 -21.36 -0.15 -2.93
N ILE A 229 -20.73 0.63 -2.06
CA ILE A 229 -19.75 0.16 -1.05
C ILE A 229 -20.17 0.54 0.38
N GLY A 230 -21.46 0.77 0.63
CA GLY A 230 -21.96 1.05 1.97
C GLY A 230 -21.76 -0.12 2.93
N ALA A 231 -21.49 0.21 4.20
CA ALA A 231 -21.46 -0.72 5.33
C ALA A 231 -22.35 -0.18 6.46
N SER A 232 -22.82 -1.06 7.35
CA SER A 232 -23.72 -0.66 8.46
C SER A 232 -23.02 0.25 9.46
N GLU A 233 -21.78 -0.08 9.82
CA GLU A 233 -20.97 0.64 10.81
C GLU A 233 -19.55 0.84 10.26
N PRO A 234 -19.37 1.72 9.27
CA PRO A 234 -18.07 1.96 8.69
C PRO A 234 -17.18 2.70 9.71
N PHE A 235 -15.97 2.19 9.92
CA PHE A 235 -14.93 2.92 10.65
C PHE A 235 -14.49 4.16 9.88
N ALA A 236 -14.33 4.03 8.56
CA ALA A 236 -14.03 5.17 7.70
C ALA A 236 -14.63 5.02 6.30
N GLN A 237 -14.83 6.14 5.60
CA GLN A 237 -15.10 6.19 4.17
C GLN A 237 -14.10 7.14 3.53
N LEU A 238 -13.32 6.63 2.59
CA LEU A 238 -12.24 7.33 1.91
C LEU A 238 -12.66 7.64 0.47
N TYR A 239 -12.28 8.81 -0.03
CA TYR A 239 -12.45 9.17 -1.44
C TYR A 239 -11.24 9.96 -1.94
N LEU A 240 -10.65 9.50 -3.04
CA LEU A 240 -9.55 10.14 -3.76
C LEU A 240 -10.07 10.69 -5.10
N ASN A 241 -9.91 12.00 -5.29
CA ASN A 241 -10.22 12.68 -6.53
C ASN A 241 -9.06 12.52 -7.52
N ILE A 242 -9.20 11.58 -8.46
CA ILE A 242 -8.12 11.20 -9.37
C ILE A 242 -7.69 12.34 -10.30
N PRO A 243 -8.60 13.12 -10.92
CA PRO A 243 -8.21 14.30 -11.70
C PRO A 243 -7.38 15.32 -10.91
N THR A 244 -7.76 15.60 -9.65
CA THR A 244 -6.98 16.51 -8.80
C THR A 244 -5.62 15.90 -8.45
N PHE A 245 -5.59 14.60 -8.11
CA PHE A 245 -4.36 13.89 -7.80
C PHE A 245 -3.38 13.87 -8.97
N SER A 246 -3.85 13.54 -10.18
CA SER A 246 -3.02 13.48 -11.39
C SER A 246 -2.44 14.85 -11.75
N ALA A 247 -3.22 15.93 -11.60
CA ALA A 247 -2.74 17.29 -11.84
C ALA A 247 -1.61 17.69 -10.87
N ILE A 248 -1.77 17.38 -9.57
CA ILE A 248 -0.73 17.65 -8.56
C ILE A 248 0.52 16.80 -8.81
N ALA A 249 0.34 15.52 -9.14
CA ALA A 249 1.42 14.62 -9.44
C ALA A 249 2.23 15.07 -10.67
N ALA A 250 1.54 15.46 -11.75
CA ALA A 250 2.16 16.01 -12.94
C ALA A 250 2.95 17.29 -12.63
N ALA A 251 2.35 18.23 -11.88
CA ALA A 251 3.00 19.49 -11.51
C ALA A 251 4.27 19.29 -10.66
N ASN A 252 4.33 18.23 -9.85
CA ASN A 252 5.46 17.94 -8.96
C ASN A 252 6.46 16.92 -9.53
N SER A 253 6.20 16.37 -10.72
CA SER A 253 7.06 15.36 -11.32
C SER A 253 8.34 15.98 -11.91
N THR A 254 9.45 15.92 -11.16
CA THR A 254 10.80 16.11 -11.71
C THR A 254 11.40 14.74 -12.00
N ARG A 255 11.27 14.26 -13.25
CA ARG A 255 11.98 13.04 -13.64
C ARG A 255 13.47 13.36 -13.67
N ALA A 256 14.27 12.68 -12.85
CA ALA A 256 15.72 12.88 -12.82
C ALA A 256 16.32 12.63 -14.22
N GLY A 257 17.02 13.63 -14.77
CA GLY A 257 17.89 13.45 -15.95
C GLY A 257 17.57 14.21 -17.25
N LEU A 258 16.57 15.09 -17.32
CA LEU A 258 16.25 15.90 -18.53
C LEU A 258 15.84 17.34 -18.17
N PRO A 259 15.99 18.34 -19.08
CA PRO A 259 15.63 19.73 -18.81
C PRO A 259 14.14 19.90 -18.41
N ASN A 260 13.92 20.55 -17.28
CA ASN A 260 12.68 20.58 -16.49
C ASN A 260 11.39 21.06 -17.21
N GLY A 261 11.49 21.74 -18.36
CA GLY A 261 10.33 22.35 -19.04
C GLY A 261 9.52 21.38 -19.90
N ALA A 262 10.19 20.55 -20.71
CA ALA A 262 9.50 19.68 -21.68
C ALA A 262 8.75 18.53 -21.00
N LEU A 263 9.37 17.89 -20.02
CA LEU A 263 8.77 16.79 -19.25
C LEU A 263 7.52 17.22 -18.47
N ARG A 264 7.53 18.44 -17.91
CA ARG A 264 6.40 18.97 -17.16
C ARG A 264 5.18 19.17 -18.05
N SER A 265 5.36 19.81 -19.20
CA SER A 265 4.26 20.00 -20.18
C SER A 265 3.69 18.67 -20.69
N GLN A 266 4.54 17.66 -20.89
CA GLN A 266 4.11 16.32 -21.26
C GLN A 266 3.29 15.66 -20.15
N ASN A 267 3.74 15.74 -18.91
CA ASN A 267 3.04 15.16 -17.76
C ASN A 267 1.71 15.87 -17.47
N GLU A 268 1.64 17.19 -17.68
CA GLU A 268 0.40 17.97 -17.57
C GLU A 268 -0.61 17.56 -18.65
N ASN A 269 -0.17 17.35 -19.90
CA ASN A 269 -1.03 16.82 -20.97
C ASN A 269 -1.52 15.39 -20.67
N LEU A 270 -0.65 14.52 -20.13
CA LEU A 270 -1.03 13.17 -19.70
C LEU A 270 -2.09 13.22 -18.58
N ALA A 271 -1.89 14.07 -17.58
CA ALA A 271 -2.85 14.27 -16.50
C ALA A 271 -4.21 14.82 -16.99
N ALA A 272 -4.21 15.71 -17.99
CA ALA A 272 -5.43 16.22 -18.61
C ALA A 272 -6.23 15.12 -19.31
N ASN A 273 -5.52 14.16 -19.92
CA ASN A 273 -6.12 13.03 -20.62
C ASN A 273 -6.56 11.88 -19.69
N GLN A 274 -6.32 11.97 -18.38
CA GLN A 274 -6.70 10.94 -17.40
C GLN A 274 -8.20 10.62 -17.48
N GLN A 275 -8.55 9.33 -17.55
CA GLN A 275 -9.93 8.88 -17.77
C GLN A 275 -10.67 8.53 -16.48
N TRP A 276 -9.94 8.28 -15.39
CA TRP A 276 -10.50 7.97 -14.08
C TRP A 276 -11.03 9.23 -13.37
N GLN A 277 -12.19 9.10 -12.72
CA GLN A 277 -12.84 10.17 -11.96
C GLN A 277 -12.59 10.06 -10.46
N GLY A 278 -12.59 8.84 -9.92
CA GLY A 278 -12.52 8.65 -8.49
C GLY A 278 -12.22 7.22 -8.08
N ILE A 279 -11.65 7.10 -6.88
CA ILE A 279 -11.52 5.85 -6.14
C ILE A 279 -12.07 6.13 -4.75
N ALA A 280 -12.91 5.23 -4.24
CA ALA A 280 -13.46 5.29 -2.90
C ALA A 280 -13.34 3.93 -2.21
N ALA A 281 -13.28 3.96 -0.88
CA ALA A 281 -13.28 2.75 -0.07
C ALA A 281 -14.00 2.97 1.26
N THR A 282 -14.82 2.01 1.65
CA THR A 282 -15.40 1.93 2.99
C THR A 282 -14.59 0.95 3.80
N VAL A 283 -14.13 1.39 4.97
CA VAL A 283 -13.27 0.64 5.88
C VAL A 283 -14.11 0.13 7.05
N THR A 284 -14.03 -1.16 7.33
CA THR A 284 -14.58 -1.78 8.54
C THR A 284 -13.47 -2.49 9.31
N LEU A 285 -13.55 -2.46 10.63
CA LEU A 285 -12.62 -3.16 11.50
C LEU A 285 -13.16 -4.56 11.79
N GLU A 286 -12.40 -5.58 11.47
CA GLU A 286 -12.77 -6.98 11.67
C GLU A 286 -11.82 -7.65 12.66
N ARG A 287 -12.22 -8.77 13.24
CA ARG A 287 -11.46 -9.40 14.33
C ARG A 287 -9.97 -9.52 14.05
N GLU A 288 -9.55 -9.90 12.84
CA GLU A 288 -8.14 -10.16 12.50
C GLU A 288 -7.48 -9.04 11.65
N GLY A 289 -8.18 -7.94 11.38
CA GLY A 289 -7.61 -6.88 10.54
C GLY A 289 -8.61 -5.83 10.06
N MET A 290 -8.27 -5.17 8.95
CA MET A 290 -9.08 -4.14 8.34
C MET A 290 -9.58 -4.58 6.97
N HIS A 291 -10.87 -4.44 6.73
CA HIS A 291 -11.51 -4.72 5.46
C HIS A 291 -11.88 -3.43 4.75
N PHE A 292 -11.55 -3.35 3.47
CA PHE A 292 -11.75 -2.21 2.59
C PHE A 292 -12.65 -2.64 1.44
N GLN A 293 -13.88 -2.17 1.44
CA GLN A 293 -14.82 -2.31 0.32
C GLN A 293 -14.66 -1.12 -0.61
N GLY A 294 -14.02 -1.36 -1.75
CA GLY A 294 -13.58 -0.33 -2.68
C GLY A 294 -14.35 -0.30 -3.99
N ILE A 295 -14.39 0.89 -4.58
CA ILE A 295 -14.87 1.13 -5.93
C ILE A 295 -14.02 2.18 -6.63
N SER A 296 -13.75 1.99 -7.90
CA SER A 296 -13.11 2.97 -8.76
C SER A 296 -13.97 3.17 -10.00
N TRP A 297 -14.02 4.40 -10.55
CA TRP A 297 -14.84 4.68 -11.72
C TRP A 297 -14.25 5.70 -12.69
N LEU A 298 -14.64 5.55 -13.95
CA LEU A 298 -14.28 6.41 -15.07
C LEU A 298 -15.12 7.70 -15.09
N LYS A 299 -14.60 8.74 -15.72
CA LYS A 299 -15.33 9.99 -15.99
C LYS A 299 -16.58 9.72 -16.84
N PRO A 300 -17.66 10.49 -16.68
CA PRO A 300 -18.87 10.31 -17.50
C PRO A 300 -18.59 10.42 -19.01
N ASN A 301 -17.68 11.31 -19.39
CA ASN A 301 -17.24 11.57 -20.76
C ASN A 301 -15.99 10.78 -21.17
N SER A 302 -15.63 9.74 -20.41
CA SER A 302 -14.52 8.85 -20.77
C SER A 302 -14.80 8.17 -22.11
N SER A 303 -13.79 8.16 -23.00
CA SER A 303 -13.82 7.34 -24.22
C SER A 303 -13.56 5.86 -23.92
N GLN A 304 -12.95 5.57 -22.76
CA GLN A 304 -12.68 4.23 -22.29
C GLN A 304 -13.93 3.59 -21.68
N LYS A 305 -14.07 2.28 -21.88
CA LYS A 305 -15.08 1.43 -21.27
C LYS A 305 -14.44 0.10 -20.88
N ASN A 306 -14.85 -0.43 -19.75
CA ASN A 306 -14.42 -1.75 -19.30
C ASN A 306 -15.23 -2.84 -20.03
N ALA A 307 -14.54 -3.90 -20.48
CA ALA A 307 -15.23 -5.12 -20.89
C ALA A 307 -15.73 -5.85 -19.64
N VAL A 308 -17.06 -5.96 -19.45
CA VAL A 308 -17.63 -6.58 -18.25
C VAL A 308 -17.49 -8.09 -18.32
N GLN A 309 -16.32 -8.59 -17.90
CA GLN A 309 -15.98 -10.01 -17.83
C GLN A 309 -15.41 -10.31 -16.45
N ASN A 310 -16.05 -11.23 -15.72
CA ASN A 310 -15.60 -11.69 -14.42
C ASN A 310 -15.48 -13.21 -14.47
N ASN A 311 -14.28 -13.70 -14.76
CA ASN A 311 -13.98 -15.12 -14.80
C ASN A 311 -13.23 -15.51 -13.53
N THR A 312 -13.85 -16.34 -12.68
CA THR A 312 -13.24 -16.78 -11.43
C THR A 312 -11.98 -17.60 -11.69
N SER A 313 -10.89 -17.20 -11.04
CA SER A 313 -9.57 -17.82 -11.11
C SER A 313 -9.56 -19.23 -10.50
N ARG A 314 -9.24 -20.27 -11.28
CA ARG A 314 -9.06 -21.68 -10.88
C ARG A 314 -7.59 -22.06 -10.67
N LEU A 315 -6.64 -21.31 -11.24
CA LEU A 315 -5.20 -21.51 -11.13
C LEU A 315 -4.66 -21.43 -9.70
N PRO A 316 -5.25 -20.69 -8.74
CA PRO A 316 -4.88 -20.78 -7.33
C PRO A 316 -4.98 -22.21 -6.77
N ARG A 317 -5.82 -23.09 -7.35
CA ARG A 317 -5.92 -24.51 -6.96
C ARG A 317 -4.78 -25.38 -7.48
N ARG A 318 -3.93 -24.83 -8.36
CA ARG A 318 -2.73 -25.48 -8.90
C ARG A 318 -1.45 -24.99 -8.23
N LEU A 319 -1.55 -23.96 -7.38
CA LEU A 319 -0.42 -23.46 -6.60
C LEU A 319 -0.31 -24.24 -5.28
N PRO A 320 0.91 -24.53 -4.81
CA PRO A 320 1.12 -25.23 -3.54
C PRO A 320 0.71 -24.36 -2.35
N GLU A 321 0.41 -25.01 -1.22
CA GLU A 321 -0.06 -24.35 0.00
C GLU A 321 0.91 -23.27 0.52
N GLU A 322 2.22 -23.51 0.41
CA GLU A 322 3.30 -22.64 0.88
C GLU A 322 3.57 -21.40 0.00
N THR A 323 2.72 -21.14 -1.00
CA THR A 323 2.87 -19.97 -1.87
C THR A 323 2.84 -18.66 -1.07
N TRP A 324 3.92 -17.88 -1.12
CA TRP A 324 4.06 -16.62 -0.38
C TRP A 324 3.39 -15.42 -1.05
N PHE A 325 3.29 -15.45 -2.38
CA PHE A 325 2.66 -14.39 -3.15
C PHE A 325 1.89 -15.00 -4.33
N MET A 326 0.73 -14.43 -4.64
CA MET A 326 -0.04 -14.75 -5.82
C MET A 326 -0.72 -13.51 -6.38
N LEU A 327 -0.66 -13.36 -7.70
CA LEU A 327 -1.48 -12.46 -8.51
C LEU A 327 -2.15 -13.29 -9.60
N SER A 328 -3.47 -13.24 -9.72
CA SER A 328 -4.19 -13.95 -10.78
C SER A 328 -5.30 -13.11 -11.39
N GLY A 329 -5.65 -13.44 -12.63
CA GLY A 329 -6.69 -12.75 -13.40
C GLY A 329 -7.35 -13.65 -14.43
N GLY A 330 -8.57 -13.29 -14.83
CA GLY A 330 -9.41 -14.11 -15.71
C GLY A 330 -9.02 -14.10 -17.19
N ASN A 331 -8.28 -13.08 -17.65
CA ASN A 331 -7.87 -12.90 -19.04
C ASN A 331 -6.63 -11.99 -19.10
N LEU A 332 -5.45 -12.55 -19.41
CA LEU A 332 -4.20 -11.78 -19.45
C LEU A 332 -4.19 -10.75 -20.58
N ALA A 333 -4.72 -11.10 -21.76
CA ALA A 333 -4.77 -10.18 -22.89
C ALA A 333 -5.62 -8.94 -22.58
N GLN A 334 -6.79 -9.13 -21.96
CA GLN A 334 -7.63 -8.02 -21.51
C GLN A 334 -6.95 -7.21 -20.40
N PHE A 335 -6.35 -7.89 -19.42
CA PHE A 335 -5.61 -7.23 -18.34
C PHE A 335 -4.49 -6.32 -18.89
N TRP A 336 -3.74 -6.80 -19.88
CA TRP A 336 -2.70 -6.01 -20.55
C TRP A 336 -3.28 -4.79 -21.28
N GLN A 337 -4.37 -4.97 -22.02
CA GLN A 337 -5.03 -3.87 -22.73
C GLN A 337 -5.52 -2.78 -21.77
N ASP A 338 -6.19 -3.17 -20.68
CA ASP A 338 -6.69 -2.24 -19.65
C ASP A 338 -5.53 -1.49 -18.98
N TYR A 339 -4.44 -2.20 -18.67
CA TYR A 339 -3.23 -1.59 -18.12
C TYR A 339 -2.58 -0.60 -19.08
N ALA A 340 -2.39 -1.00 -20.34
CA ALA A 340 -1.73 -0.18 -21.35
C ALA A 340 -2.52 1.10 -21.62
N GLN A 341 -3.83 0.96 -21.79
CA GLN A 341 -4.74 2.07 -22.03
C GLN A 341 -4.86 3.00 -20.80
N GLY A 342 -4.86 2.47 -19.57
CA GLY A 342 -4.84 3.29 -18.36
C GLY A 342 -3.52 4.04 -18.14
N ALA A 343 -2.41 3.45 -18.58
CA ALA A 343 -1.09 4.03 -18.43
C ALA A 343 -0.83 5.22 -19.37
N GLU A 344 -1.40 5.21 -20.57
CA GLU A 344 -1.31 6.32 -21.54
C GLU A 344 -1.84 7.65 -20.98
N SER A 345 -2.71 7.60 -19.97
CA SER A 345 -3.33 8.77 -19.37
C SER A 345 -2.91 9.01 -17.92
N ASN A 346 -1.89 8.30 -17.43
CA ASN A 346 -1.45 8.36 -16.04
C ASN A 346 0.07 8.62 -15.93
N PRO A 347 0.48 9.85 -15.53
CA PRO A 347 1.89 10.19 -15.38
C PRO A 347 2.60 9.45 -14.23
N LEU A 348 1.85 8.77 -13.35
CA LEU A 348 2.37 8.00 -12.22
C LEU A 348 2.39 6.48 -12.47
N THR A 349 2.23 6.04 -13.71
CA THR A 349 2.30 4.61 -14.04
C THR A 349 3.66 4.05 -13.61
N PRO A 350 3.71 2.98 -12.78
CA PRO A 350 4.97 2.47 -12.23
C PRO A 350 5.91 1.94 -13.32
N ILE A 351 5.36 1.27 -14.34
CA ILE A 351 6.12 0.74 -15.47
C ILE A 351 5.39 1.12 -16.78
N PRO A 352 5.88 2.08 -17.57
CA PRO A 352 5.27 2.41 -18.84
C PRO A 352 5.13 1.16 -19.73
N PRO A 353 3.96 0.88 -20.32
CA PRO A 353 3.73 -0.31 -21.17
C PRO A 353 4.74 -0.40 -22.30
N VAL A 354 5.12 0.73 -22.89
CA VAL A 354 6.13 0.83 -23.94
C VAL A 354 7.49 0.27 -23.51
N ASN A 355 7.86 0.38 -22.23
CA ASN A 355 9.12 -0.19 -21.75
C ASN A 355 9.09 -1.71 -21.71
N ILE A 356 7.92 -2.30 -21.46
CA ILE A 356 7.72 -3.75 -21.44
C ILE A 356 7.72 -4.27 -22.88
N THR A 357 6.95 -3.67 -23.79
CA THR A 357 6.87 -4.11 -25.19
C THR A 357 8.22 -3.94 -25.89
N ALA A 358 8.88 -2.77 -25.73
CA ALA A 358 10.20 -2.54 -26.27
C ALA A 358 11.26 -3.46 -25.63
N GLY A 359 11.16 -3.72 -24.33
CA GLY A 359 12.05 -4.65 -23.62
C GLY A 359 11.93 -6.07 -24.14
N LEU A 360 10.72 -6.57 -24.33
CA LEU A 360 10.46 -7.90 -24.92
C LEU A 360 10.98 -7.99 -26.35
N GLN A 361 10.72 -6.98 -27.18
CA GLN A 361 11.20 -6.95 -28.55
C GLN A 361 12.74 -6.92 -28.61
N ALA A 362 13.39 -6.07 -27.81
CA ALA A 362 14.84 -5.94 -27.80
C ALA A 362 15.54 -7.20 -27.26
N THR A 363 15.00 -7.77 -26.18
CA THR A 363 15.62 -8.88 -25.45
C THR A 363 15.30 -10.22 -26.10
N LEU A 364 14.04 -10.47 -26.42
CA LEU A 364 13.55 -11.77 -26.90
C LEU A 364 13.20 -11.78 -28.38
N GLY A 365 13.16 -10.63 -29.06
CA GLY A 365 12.71 -10.56 -30.46
C GLY A 365 11.23 -10.89 -30.64
N LEU A 366 10.44 -10.85 -29.56
CA LEU A 366 9.02 -11.15 -29.54
C LEU A 366 8.21 -9.85 -29.43
N ASP A 367 7.24 -9.69 -30.31
CA ASP A 367 6.25 -8.62 -30.27
C ASP A 367 5.11 -9.09 -29.34
N LEU A 368 4.88 -8.37 -28.23
CA LEU A 368 3.91 -8.78 -27.23
C LEU A 368 2.51 -8.91 -27.86
N GLU A 369 2.10 -7.90 -28.62
CA GLU A 369 0.78 -7.81 -29.22
C GLU A 369 0.55 -8.82 -30.35
N LYS A 370 1.59 -9.16 -31.12
CA LYS A 370 1.48 -10.08 -32.27
C LYS A 370 1.83 -11.52 -31.94
N ASP A 371 2.82 -11.76 -31.09
CA ASP A 371 3.40 -13.09 -30.88
C ASP A 371 2.96 -13.75 -29.57
N LEU A 372 2.50 -12.97 -28.58
CA LEU A 372 2.17 -13.48 -27.24
C LEU A 372 0.66 -13.31 -26.94
N LEU A 373 0.14 -12.08 -26.92
CA LEU A 373 -1.25 -11.81 -26.54
C LEU A 373 -2.32 -12.64 -27.28
N PRO A 374 -2.18 -12.97 -28.59
CA PRO A 374 -3.24 -13.69 -29.32
C PRO A 374 -3.61 -15.05 -28.74
N TRP A 375 -2.72 -15.72 -28.00
CA TRP A 375 -3.02 -16.99 -27.34
C TRP A 375 -3.17 -16.86 -25.81
N MET A 376 -2.89 -15.68 -25.25
CA MET A 376 -2.95 -15.39 -23.81
C MET A 376 -4.33 -14.87 -23.34
N GLY A 377 -5.40 -15.13 -24.10
CA GLY A 377 -6.78 -14.73 -23.76
C GLY A 377 -7.46 -15.56 -22.66
N GLY A 378 -6.69 -16.28 -21.84
CA GLY A 378 -7.21 -17.14 -20.77
C GLY A 378 -6.76 -16.70 -19.38
N GLU A 379 -7.17 -17.48 -18.39
CA GLU A 379 -6.84 -17.27 -16.99
C GLU A 379 -5.32 -17.35 -16.78
N PHE A 380 -4.76 -16.49 -15.94
CA PHE A 380 -3.34 -16.48 -15.62
C PHE A 380 -3.08 -16.31 -14.12
N SER A 381 -1.91 -16.76 -13.68
CA SER A 381 -1.41 -16.57 -12.33
C SER A 381 0.09 -16.37 -12.33
N ILE A 382 0.57 -15.42 -11.53
CA ILE A 382 1.98 -15.24 -11.17
C ILE A 382 2.08 -15.54 -9.68
N ALA A 383 3.03 -16.37 -9.27
CA ALA A 383 3.20 -16.72 -7.87
C ALA A 383 4.68 -16.81 -7.47
N LEU A 384 4.95 -16.56 -6.19
CA LEU A 384 6.26 -16.77 -5.57
C LEU A 384 6.16 -17.95 -4.61
N ILE A 385 6.95 -19.00 -4.89
CA ILE A 385 6.92 -20.25 -4.14
C ILE A 385 8.29 -20.43 -3.47
N PRO A 386 8.35 -20.65 -2.14
CA PRO A 386 9.61 -20.90 -1.47
C PRO A 386 10.26 -22.19 -1.97
N ALA A 387 11.58 -22.17 -2.07
CA ALA A 387 12.33 -23.36 -2.40
C ALA A 387 12.40 -24.29 -1.19
N SER A 388 12.29 -25.60 -1.43
CA SER A 388 12.49 -26.57 -0.35
C SER A 388 13.93 -26.50 0.19
N ARG A 389 14.13 -26.75 1.49
CA ARG A 389 15.49 -26.74 2.09
C ARG A 389 16.46 -27.68 1.38
N ASN A 390 15.95 -28.81 0.88
CA ASN A 390 16.73 -29.79 0.13
C ASN A 390 17.10 -29.27 -1.27
N ALA A 391 16.22 -28.48 -1.89
CA ALA A 391 16.45 -27.85 -3.19
C ALA A 391 17.46 -26.69 -3.15
N LEU A 392 17.67 -26.10 -1.97
CA LEU A 392 18.67 -25.05 -1.73
C LEU A 392 20.04 -25.60 -1.30
N ALA A 393 20.19 -26.92 -1.16
CA ALA A 393 21.46 -27.55 -0.79
C ALA A 393 22.42 -27.53 -1.99
N LEU A 394 23.51 -26.78 -1.89
CA LEU A 394 24.57 -26.75 -2.90
C LEU A 394 25.65 -27.82 -2.63
N PRO A 395 26.37 -28.29 -3.65
CA PRO A 395 27.64 -29.03 -3.45
C PRO A 395 28.63 -28.18 -2.62
N GLU A 396 29.46 -28.82 -1.78
CA GLU A 396 30.33 -28.19 -0.76
C GLU A 396 31.25 -27.03 -1.23
N ASN A 397 31.38 -26.78 -2.54
CA ASN A 397 32.28 -25.80 -3.13
C ASN A 397 31.59 -24.61 -3.82
N GLN A 398 30.28 -24.39 -3.65
CA GLN A 398 29.59 -23.23 -4.21
C GLN A 398 28.95 -22.34 -3.11
N GLN A 399 29.30 -21.04 -3.11
CA GLN A 399 28.65 -20.04 -2.26
C GLN A 399 27.23 -19.77 -2.78
N SER A 400 26.23 -19.86 -1.89
CA SER A 400 24.82 -19.63 -2.22
C SER A 400 24.51 -18.16 -2.44
N THR A 401 24.22 -17.82 -3.70
CA THR A 401 23.59 -16.55 -4.12
C THR A 401 22.14 -16.75 -4.58
N GLN A 402 21.61 -17.97 -4.45
CA GLN A 402 20.27 -18.32 -4.96
C GLN A 402 19.17 -17.66 -4.11
N LEU A 403 18.17 -17.09 -4.79
CA LEU A 403 16.94 -16.63 -4.17
C LEU A 403 16.29 -17.80 -3.43
N GLY A 404 15.83 -17.59 -2.19
CA GLY A 404 15.15 -18.62 -1.39
C GLY A 404 13.77 -19.04 -1.94
N ALA A 405 13.39 -18.56 -3.12
CA ALA A 405 12.11 -18.80 -3.78
C ALA A 405 12.26 -18.79 -5.30
N GLY A 406 11.31 -19.44 -5.98
CA GLY A 406 11.13 -19.39 -7.42
C GLY A 406 9.84 -18.65 -7.78
N VAL A 407 9.84 -17.99 -8.93
CA VAL A 407 8.62 -17.41 -9.52
C VAL A 407 8.02 -18.44 -10.47
N VAL A 408 6.71 -18.61 -10.43
CA VAL A 408 5.97 -19.36 -11.46
C VAL A 408 4.96 -18.45 -12.13
N PHE A 409 4.95 -18.48 -13.46
CA PHE A 409 3.89 -17.96 -14.30
C PHE A 409 3.08 -19.14 -14.84
N MET A 410 1.76 -19.10 -14.69
CA MET A 410 0.83 -20.06 -15.26
C MET A 410 -0.19 -19.32 -16.14
N ILE A 411 -0.53 -19.89 -17.29
CA ILE A 411 -1.57 -19.35 -18.15
C ILE A 411 -2.33 -20.44 -18.89
N GLN A 412 -3.65 -20.33 -18.91
CA GLN A 412 -4.50 -21.13 -19.77
C GLN A 412 -4.41 -20.59 -21.20
N ALA A 413 -3.74 -21.33 -22.09
CA ALA A 413 -3.61 -20.94 -23.48
C ALA A 413 -4.96 -21.10 -24.21
N SER A 414 -5.42 -20.02 -24.83
CA SER A 414 -6.61 -20.02 -25.69
C SER A 414 -6.34 -20.71 -27.04
N ASP A 415 -5.09 -20.66 -27.52
CA ASP A 415 -4.60 -21.43 -28.66
C ASP A 415 -3.25 -22.08 -28.32
N ARG A 416 -3.26 -23.39 -28.11
CA ARG A 416 -2.07 -24.17 -27.76
C ARG A 416 -1.03 -24.19 -28.88
N LYS A 417 -1.43 -24.22 -30.15
CA LYS A 417 -0.49 -24.31 -31.27
C LYS A 417 0.30 -23.01 -31.42
N LEU A 418 -0.39 -21.88 -31.26
CA LEU A 418 0.27 -20.57 -31.24
C LEU A 418 1.21 -20.44 -30.04
N ALA A 419 0.78 -20.87 -28.85
CA ALA A 419 1.64 -20.88 -27.67
C ALA A 419 2.90 -21.75 -27.87
N GLU A 420 2.77 -22.95 -28.41
CA GLU A 420 3.91 -23.84 -28.71
C GLU A 420 4.86 -23.22 -29.74
N LYS A 421 4.35 -22.46 -30.72
CA LYS A 421 5.19 -21.70 -31.66
C LYS A 421 6.00 -20.62 -30.94
N SER A 422 5.36 -19.83 -30.07
CA SER A 422 6.04 -18.76 -29.32
C SER A 422 7.07 -19.32 -28.34
N LEU A 423 6.79 -20.47 -27.71
CA LEU A 423 7.75 -21.16 -26.84
C LEU A 423 8.98 -21.66 -27.60
N LYS A 424 8.81 -22.25 -28.79
CA LYS A 424 9.95 -22.67 -29.62
C LYS A 424 10.86 -21.51 -30.01
N GLN A 425 10.27 -20.37 -30.36
CA GLN A 425 11.04 -19.16 -30.64
C GLN A 425 11.81 -18.70 -29.39
N LEU A 426 11.20 -18.80 -28.21
CA LEU A 426 11.86 -18.48 -26.96
C LEU A 426 13.01 -19.45 -26.65
N ASP A 427 12.81 -20.76 -26.85
CA ASP A 427 13.85 -21.79 -26.73
C ASP A 427 15.05 -21.49 -27.65
N GLU A 428 14.79 -21.17 -28.91
CA GLU A 428 15.82 -20.80 -29.89
C GLU A 428 16.58 -19.55 -29.45
N VAL A 429 15.90 -18.52 -28.94
CA VAL A 429 16.54 -17.30 -28.44
C VAL A 429 17.42 -17.59 -27.22
N MET A 430 16.93 -18.37 -26.27
CA MET A 430 17.69 -18.76 -25.08
C MET A 430 18.95 -19.55 -25.47
N ALA A 431 18.82 -20.51 -26.40
CA ALA A 431 19.95 -21.32 -26.88
C ALA A 431 20.97 -20.51 -27.70
N THR A 432 20.52 -19.68 -28.63
CA THR A 432 21.41 -19.04 -29.61
C THR A 432 21.95 -17.69 -29.17
N ARG A 433 21.09 -16.82 -28.61
CA ARG A 433 21.47 -15.47 -28.21
C ARG A 433 22.12 -15.45 -26.82
N TYR A 434 21.55 -16.20 -25.88
CA TYR A 434 22.00 -16.22 -24.49
C TYR A 434 22.85 -17.44 -24.13
N GLN A 435 23.03 -18.38 -25.06
CA GLN A 435 23.84 -19.58 -24.88
C GLN A 435 23.40 -20.45 -23.70
N PHE A 436 22.11 -20.40 -23.33
CA PHE A 436 21.55 -21.31 -22.32
C PHE A 436 21.55 -22.73 -22.87
N ILE A 437 21.79 -23.70 -21.99
CA ILE A 437 21.59 -25.11 -22.28
C ILE A 437 20.08 -25.34 -22.23
N VAL A 438 19.50 -25.66 -23.39
CA VAL A 438 18.07 -25.95 -23.56
C VAL A 438 17.91 -27.46 -23.70
N GLU A 439 17.28 -28.08 -22.71
CA GLU A 439 17.13 -29.53 -22.64
C GLU A 439 15.67 -29.95 -22.47
N GLU A 440 15.24 -30.86 -23.34
CA GLU A 440 13.99 -31.59 -23.13
C GLU A 440 14.19 -32.62 -22.02
N THR A 441 13.43 -32.46 -20.94
CA THR A 441 13.47 -33.31 -19.76
C THR A 441 12.08 -33.89 -19.49
N LYS A 442 12.01 -34.85 -18.57
CA LYS A 442 10.74 -35.45 -18.15
C LYS A 442 10.70 -35.51 -16.63
N LEU A 443 9.60 -35.01 -16.05
CA LEU A 443 9.27 -35.24 -14.65
C LEU A 443 8.06 -36.16 -14.59
N GLY A 444 8.29 -37.42 -14.20
CA GLY A 444 7.31 -38.49 -14.37
C GLY A 444 6.99 -38.71 -15.85
N ARG A 445 5.74 -38.46 -16.25
CA ARG A 445 5.26 -38.58 -17.65
C ARG A 445 5.12 -37.24 -18.37
N GLN A 446 5.38 -36.11 -17.70
CA GLN A 446 5.21 -34.79 -18.30
C GLN A 446 6.51 -34.34 -18.98
N PRO A 447 6.49 -34.03 -20.28
CA PRO A 447 7.62 -33.41 -20.97
C PRO A 447 7.78 -31.95 -20.52
N LEU A 448 9.02 -31.55 -20.30
CA LEU A 448 9.41 -30.21 -19.85
C LEU A 448 10.59 -29.76 -20.70
N VAL A 449 10.78 -28.44 -20.80
CA VAL A 449 12.00 -27.86 -21.36
C VAL A 449 12.67 -27.04 -20.27
N SER A 450 13.92 -27.37 -19.97
CA SER A 450 14.74 -26.67 -18.98
C SER A 450 15.74 -25.75 -19.69
N TRP A 451 15.89 -24.53 -19.18
CA TRP A 451 16.94 -23.61 -19.57
C TRP A 451 17.91 -23.46 -18.40
N ALA A 452 19.15 -23.87 -18.61
CA ALA A 452 20.21 -23.71 -17.62
C ALA A 452 21.31 -22.78 -18.15
N SER A 453 21.65 -21.75 -17.37
CA SER A 453 22.81 -20.90 -17.66
C SER A 453 24.10 -21.72 -17.53
N PRO A 454 25.01 -21.72 -18.53
CA PRO A 454 26.32 -22.38 -18.41
C PRO A 454 27.18 -21.80 -17.28
N LEU A 455 26.92 -20.55 -16.91
CA LEU A 455 27.61 -19.82 -15.84
C LEU A 455 27.03 -20.13 -14.44
N GLY A 456 25.99 -20.98 -14.36
CA GLY A 456 25.26 -21.27 -13.14
C GLY A 456 24.34 -20.13 -12.67
N GLY A 457 23.64 -20.35 -11.57
CA GLY A 457 22.88 -19.33 -10.84
C GLY A 457 21.45 -19.02 -11.32
N VAL A 458 21.15 -19.18 -12.62
CA VAL A 458 19.80 -18.96 -13.16
C VAL A 458 19.34 -20.16 -13.97
N SER A 459 18.19 -20.72 -13.56
CA SER A 459 17.46 -21.74 -14.30
C SER A 459 16.01 -21.33 -14.51
N ALA A 460 15.46 -21.73 -15.63
CA ALA A 460 14.04 -21.64 -15.91
C ALA A 460 13.54 -22.97 -16.48
N THR A 461 12.24 -23.24 -16.33
CA THR A 461 11.64 -24.45 -16.87
C THR A 461 10.23 -24.14 -17.33
N HIS A 462 9.86 -24.57 -18.53
CA HIS A 462 8.49 -24.48 -18.99
C HIS A 462 7.94 -25.82 -19.44
N GLY A 463 6.61 -25.92 -19.44
CA GLY A 463 5.91 -27.13 -19.81
C GLY A 463 4.40 -26.98 -19.73
N TRP A 464 3.70 -28.09 -19.96
CA TRP A 464 2.25 -28.12 -20.00
C TRP A 464 1.66 -28.93 -18.84
N LEU A 465 0.73 -28.31 -18.11
CA LEU A 465 -0.16 -28.99 -17.18
C LEU A 465 -1.46 -29.38 -17.90
N GLU A 466 -2.32 -30.11 -17.20
CA GLU A 466 -3.64 -30.48 -17.69
C GLU A 466 -4.51 -29.26 -18.04
N GLY A 467 -5.31 -29.37 -19.10
CA GLY A 467 -6.27 -28.33 -19.52
C GLY A 467 -5.66 -27.16 -20.29
N ASN A 468 -4.57 -27.40 -21.05
CA ASN A 468 -3.84 -26.37 -21.82
C ASN A 468 -3.29 -25.24 -20.93
N VAL A 469 -2.85 -25.58 -19.72
CA VAL A 469 -2.19 -24.63 -18.84
C VAL A 469 -0.69 -24.72 -19.08
N LEU A 470 -0.11 -23.68 -19.66
CA LEU A 470 1.32 -23.49 -19.74
C LEU A 470 1.83 -23.03 -18.37
N PHE A 471 2.97 -23.54 -17.93
CA PHE A 471 3.73 -22.96 -16.82
C PHE A 471 5.15 -22.58 -17.27
N LEU A 472 5.71 -21.54 -16.64
CA LEU A 472 7.10 -21.13 -16.75
C LEU A 472 7.60 -20.80 -15.34
N THR A 473 8.60 -21.51 -14.84
CA THR A 473 9.28 -21.22 -13.58
C THR A 473 10.60 -20.49 -13.83
N LEU A 474 10.98 -19.58 -12.93
CA LEU A 474 12.25 -18.86 -12.95
C LEU A 474 12.83 -18.78 -11.53
N GLY A 475 14.15 -18.96 -11.41
CA GLY A 475 14.87 -18.84 -10.14
C GLY A 475 15.08 -20.20 -9.49
N ALA A 476 14.76 -20.33 -8.20
CA ALA A 476 14.97 -21.57 -7.47
C ALA A 476 14.17 -22.75 -8.06
N PRO A 477 14.66 -24.00 -7.95
CA PRO A 477 14.02 -25.15 -8.58
C PRO A 477 12.74 -25.55 -7.86
N ILE A 478 11.61 -25.02 -8.34
CA ILE A 478 10.27 -25.19 -7.75
C ILE A 478 9.34 -26.08 -8.58
N VAL A 479 9.81 -26.67 -9.69
CA VAL A 479 8.96 -27.47 -10.60
C VAL A 479 8.30 -28.65 -9.88
N ASN A 480 9.00 -29.30 -8.95
CA ASN A 480 8.44 -30.40 -8.14
C ASN A 480 7.31 -29.98 -7.20
N ALA A 481 7.15 -28.68 -6.92
CA ALA A 481 6.07 -28.15 -6.08
C ALA A 481 4.77 -27.96 -6.89
N ILE A 482 4.84 -27.94 -8.23
CA ILE A 482 3.71 -27.72 -9.14
C ILE A 482 3.40 -28.93 -10.03
N VAL A 483 4.38 -29.82 -10.23
CA VAL A 483 4.28 -31.04 -11.04
C VAL A 483 4.73 -32.26 -10.21
N PRO A 484 3.86 -33.26 -9.98
CA PRO A 484 2.41 -33.28 -10.28
C PRO A 484 1.64 -32.24 -9.44
N GLN A 485 0.32 -32.13 -9.65
CA GLN A 485 -0.49 -31.17 -8.89
C GLN A 485 -0.28 -31.37 -7.38
N PRO A 486 -0.04 -30.29 -6.62
CA PRO A 486 0.24 -30.38 -5.20
C PRO A 486 -0.96 -30.95 -4.42
N GLN A 487 -0.67 -31.76 -3.40
CA GLN A 487 -1.69 -32.39 -2.56
C GLN A 487 -2.42 -31.35 -1.68
N ALA A 488 -1.66 -30.42 -1.13
CA ALA A 488 -2.16 -29.25 -0.43
C ALA A 488 -1.95 -28.01 -1.30
N THR A 489 -3.02 -27.26 -1.50
CA THR A 489 -3.07 -26.15 -2.46
C THR A 489 -3.24 -24.81 -1.76
N LEU A 490 -2.88 -23.71 -2.41
CA LEU A 490 -2.99 -22.37 -1.83
C LEU A 490 -4.42 -22.04 -1.32
N ILE A 491 -5.46 -22.51 -2.00
CA ILE A 491 -6.85 -22.26 -1.55
C ILE A 491 -7.21 -22.99 -0.24
N GLN A 492 -6.40 -23.96 0.19
CA GLN A 492 -6.55 -24.66 1.47
C GLN A 492 -5.72 -24.03 2.59
N ASN A 493 -4.79 -23.11 2.25
CA ASN A 493 -3.99 -22.40 3.22
C ASN A 493 -4.89 -21.52 4.13
N PRO A 494 -4.87 -21.69 5.46
CA PRO A 494 -5.70 -20.89 6.37
C PRO A 494 -5.47 -19.38 6.24
N LEU A 495 -4.21 -18.95 6.09
CA LEU A 495 -3.86 -17.54 5.93
C LEU A 495 -4.46 -16.98 4.64
N PHE A 496 -4.48 -17.75 3.55
CA PHE A 496 -5.14 -17.36 2.31
C PHE A 496 -6.66 -17.22 2.51
N GLN A 497 -7.30 -18.18 3.17
CA GLN A 497 -8.75 -18.17 3.40
C GLN A 497 -9.20 -17.01 4.30
N GLU A 498 -8.39 -16.66 5.30
CA GLU A 498 -8.66 -15.56 6.22
C GLU A 498 -8.38 -14.19 5.59
N SER A 499 -7.39 -14.09 4.70
CA SER A 499 -6.93 -12.81 4.17
C SER A 499 -7.46 -12.45 2.79
N VAL A 500 -7.89 -13.41 1.96
CA VAL A 500 -8.38 -13.13 0.60
C VAL A 500 -9.91 -13.05 0.60
N PRO A 501 -10.51 -11.86 0.36
CA PRO A 501 -11.95 -11.72 0.39
C PRO A 501 -12.66 -12.60 -0.64
N THR A 502 -13.75 -13.25 -0.27
CA THR A 502 -14.54 -14.09 -1.19
C THR A 502 -15.46 -13.30 -2.11
N LYS A 503 -15.62 -12.00 -1.85
CA LYS A 503 -16.38 -11.05 -2.68
C LYS A 503 -15.42 -10.01 -3.27
N PRO A 504 -15.76 -9.40 -4.42
CA PRO A 504 -16.90 -9.71 -5.30
C PRO A 504 -16.82 -11.11 -5.94
N ASN A 505 -17.97 -11.74 -6.21
CA ASN A 505 -18.10 -13.05 -6.84
C ASN A 505 -19.25 -13.00 -7.87
N PRO A 506 -19.04 -13.32 -9.16
CA PRO A 506 -17.77 -13.72 -9.78
C PRO A 506 -16.70 -12.63 -9.69
N SER A 507 -15.44 -13.05 -9.55
CA SER A 507 -14.27 -12.17 -9.53
C SER A 507 -13.57 -12.15 -10.89
N ASN A 508 -12.76 -11.11 -11.15
CA ASN A 508 -11.89 -11.02 -12.33
C ASN A 508 -10.40 -11.08 -11.99
N GLY A 509 -10.06 -10.97 -10.70
CA GLY A 509 -8.67 -11.11 -10.26
C GLY A 509 -8.54 -11.22 -8.76
N GLN A 510 -7.46 -11.86 -8.33
CA GLN A 510 -7.11 -12.05 -6.93
C GLN A 510 -5.64 -11.72 -6.69
N PHE A 511 -5.35 -11.21 -5.52
CA PHE A 511 -4.01 -10.95 -5.02
C PHE A 511 -3.90 -11.53 -3.61
N PHE A 512 -2.77 -12.15 -3.31
CA PHE A 512 -2.40 -12.61 -1.99
C PHE A 512 -0.92 -12.34 -1.75
N LEU A 513 -0.58 -11.88 -0.55
CA LEU A 513 0.78 -11.66 -0.10
C LEU A 513 0.88 -12.03 1.37
N ASP A 514 1.67 -13.07 1.68
CA ASP A 514 2.20 -13.29 3.03
C ASP A 514 3.33 -12.28 3.26
N VAL A 515 3.01 -11.21 3.99
CA VAL A 515 3.95 -10.10 4.24
C VAL A 515 5.06 -10.56 5.17
N GLU A 516 4.75 -11.45 6.11
CA GLU A 516 5.73 -11.92 7.10
C GLU A 516 6.84 -12.71 6.39
N ASP A 517 6.46 -13.72 5.61
CA ASP A 517 7.42 -14.61 4.96
C ASP A 517 8.07 -13.98 3.72
N THR A 518 7.44 -12.99 3.08
CA THR A 518 8.01 -12.30 1.90
C THR A 518 8.89 -11.12 2.28
N ILE A 519 8.45 -10.29 3.24
CA ILE A 519 9.06 -8.98 3.52
C ILE A 519 9.82 -8.98 4.86
N ASN A 520 9.27 -9.59 5.90
CA ASN A 520 9.81 -9.46 7.27
C ASN A 520 10.87 -10.53 7.61
N SER A 521 10.80 -11.71 7.01
CA SER A 521 11.61 -12.91 7.33
C SER A 521 13.06 -12.90 6.81
N SER A 522 13.47 -11.90 6.02
CA SER A 522 14.75 -11.88 5.27
C SER A 522 14.98 -13.08 4.33
N ASN A 523 13.97 -13.93 4.09
CA ASN A 523 14.09 -15.15 3.29
C ASN A 523 14.49 -14.91 1.83
N LEU A 524 14.16 -13.75 1.27
CA LEU A 524 14.36 -13.43 -0.15
C LEU A 524 15.68 -12.67 -0.43
N ASN A 525 16.48 -12.34 0.59
CA ASN A 525 17.72 -11.55 0.45
C ASN A 525 17.58 -10.31 -0.48
N LEU A 526 16.42 -9.65 -0.43
CA LEU A 526 16.14 -8.51 -1.30
C LEU A 526 16.98 -7.29 -0.88
N PRO A 527 17.58 -6.53 -1.81
CA PRO A 527 18.13 -5.22 -1.49
C PRO A 527 17.04 -4.36 -0.84
N GLN A 528 17.40 -3.46 0.07
CA GLN A 528 16.42 -2.70 0.87
C GLN A 528 15.57 -1.77 -0.01
N LEU A 529 14.45 -2.27 -0.54
CA LEU A 529 13.50 -1.53 -1.38
C LEU A 529 12.58 -0.62 -0.57
N LEU A 530 12.37 -0.95 0.71
CA LEU A 530 11.46 -0.22 1.61
C LEU A 530 12.22 0.75 2.50
N SER A 531 11.67 1.95 2.67
CA SER A 531 12.13 2.93 3.65
C SER A 531 11.96 2.41 5.10
N PRO A 532 12.68 2.99 6.09
CA PRO A 532 12.53 2.57 7.48
C PRO A 532 11.08 2.62 8.00
N ASP A 533 10.31 3.64 7.58
CA ASP A 533 8.91 3.79 7.97
C ASP A 533 8.02 2.73 7.31
N GLN A 534 8.25 2.43 6.04
CA GLN A 534 7.56 1.35 5.32
C GLN A 534 7.84 -0.01 5.95
N LYS A 535 9.09 -0.27 6.37
CA LYS A 535 9.45 -1.51 7.09
C LYS A 535 8.74 -1.63 8.43
N ARG A 536 8.65 -0.53 9.20
CA ARG A 536 7.90 -0.55 10.47
C ARG A 536 6.43 -0.89 10.25
N LEU A 537 5.80 -0.34 9.20
CA LEU A 537 4.42 -0.66 8.84
C LEU A 537 4.27 -2.10 8.36
N ALA A 538 5.20 -2.60 7.53
CA ALA A 538 5.18 -3.99 7.05
C ALA A 538 5.22 -5.02 8.20
N LYS A 539 5.97 -4.74 9.28
CA LYS A 539 5.95 -5.57 10.49
C LYS A 539 4.59 -5.67 11.19
N ALA A 540 3.69 -4.69 10.98
CA ALA A 540 2.34 -4.72 11.55
C ALA A 540 1.37 -5.58 10.73
N VAL A 541 1.72 -5.89 9.49
CA VAL A 541 0.85 -6.61 8.55
C VAL A 541 1.30 -8.06 8.49
N ARG A 542 0.37 -8.99 8.70
CA ARG A 542 0.60 -10.41 8.52
C ARG A 542 0.44 -10.82 7.06
N ALA A 543 -0.68 -10.44 6.46
CA ALA A 543 -1.02 -10.77 5.08
C ALA A 543 -1.90 -9.70 4.45
N ILE A 544 -1.89 -9.66 3.13
CA ILE A 544 -2.75 -8.80 2.32
C ILE A 544 -3.45 -9.67 1.28
N GLY A 545 -4.78 -9.60 1.23
CA GLY A 545 -5.55 -10.22 0.16
C GLY A 545 -6.46 -9.23 -0.53
N VAL A 546 -6.61 -9.38 -1.85
CA VAL A 546 -7.50 -8.54 -2.67
C VAL A 546 -8.29 -9.43 -3.61
N THR A 547 -9.57 -9.12 -3.76
CA THR A 547 -10.42 -9.67 -4.82
C THR A 547 -11.06 -8.53 -5.59
N THR A 548 -11.03 -8.59 -6.91
CA THR A 548 -11.54 -7.55 -7.80
C THR A 548 -12.61 -8.09 -8.74
N ALA A 549 -13.52 -7.22 -9.18
CA ALA A 549 -14.47 -7.51 -10.25
C ALA A 549 -14.84 -6.23 -11.01
N ILE A 550 -15.04 -6.38 -12.31
CA ILE A 550 -15.61 -5.33 -13.17
C ILE A 550 -17.10 -5.27 -12.88
N SER A 551 -17.58 -4.14 -12.38
CA SER A 551 -18.97 -3.98 -11.93
C SER A 551 -19.89 -3.54 -13.05
N ASP A 552 -19.43 -2.59 -13.87
CA ASP A 552 -20.09 -2.15 -15.09
C ASP A 552 -19.05 -1.56 -16.05
N GLU A 553 -19.47 -1.06 -17.22
CA GLU A 553 -18.58 -0.48 -18.23
C GLU A 553 -17.72 0.70 -17.72
N ARG A 554 -18.03 1.26 -16.53
CA ARG A 554 -17.36 2.44 -15.98
C ARG A 554 -16.88 2.29 -14.55
N SER A 555 -17.12 1.15 -13.89
CA SER A 555 -16.72 0.97 -12.50
C SER A 555 -16.18 -0.42 -12.21
N ASN A 556 -15.17 -0.45 -11.35
CA ASN A 556 -14.53 -1.67 -10.86
C ASN A 556 -14.65 -1.69 -9.34
N ARG A 557 -15.05 -2.83 -8.79
CA ARG A 557 -15.09 -3.07 -7.35
C ARG A 557 -13.91 -3.90 -6.93
N PHE A 558 -13.44 -3.63 -5.72
CA PHE A 558 -12.41 -4.43 -5.09
C PHE A 558 -12.73 -4.58 -3.61
N ASN A 559 -12.44 -5.74 -3.04
CA ASN A 559 -12.37 -5.91 -1.61
C ASN A 559 -10.91 -6.19 -1.28
N LEU A 560 -10.34 -5.39 -0.39
CA LEU A 560 -9.00 -5.54 0.15
C LEU A 560 -9.13 -5.89 1.63
N PHE A 561 -8.44 -6.91 2.10
CA PHE A 561 -8.30 -7.20 3.51
C PHE A 561 -6.83 -7.15 3.90
N VAL A 562 -6.54 -6.37 4.93
CA VAL A 562 -5.21 -6.25 5.53
C VAL A 562 -5.27 -6.96 6.87
N GLN A 563 -4.72 -8.17 6.91
CA GLN A 563 -4.61 -8.93 8.15
C GLN A 563 -3.48 -8.35 8.99
N LEU A 564 -3.79 -7.94 10.22
CA LEU A 564 -2.84 -7.26 11.10
C LEU A 564 -2.34 -8.20 12.17
N GLN A 565 -1.07 -8.06 12.53
CA GLN A 565 -0.50 -8.72 13.70
C GLN A 565 -1.27 -8.25 14.93
N LYS A 566 -1.67 -9.15 15.82
CA LYS A 566 -2.14 -8.78 17.15
C LYS A 566 -0.97 -8.80 18.10
N ALA A 567 -0.89 -7.79 18.97
CA ALA A 567 0.05 -7.86 20.09
C ALA A 567 -0.33 -9.06 20.95
N THR A 568 0.43 -10.15 20.85
CA THR A 568 0.33 -11.23 21.83
C THR A 568 0.63 -10.62 23.18
N LYS A 569 -0.40 -10.49 24.03
CA LYS A 569 -0.19 -10.56 25.47
C LYS A 569 0.65 -11.83 25.68
N PRO A 570 1.83 -11.77 26.34
CA PRO A 570 2.65 -12.95 26.51
C PRO A 570 1.76 -14.04 27.12
N THR A 571 1.50 -15.09 26.33
CA THR A 571 0.74 -16.23 26.78
C THR A 571 1.51 -16.80 27.96
N PRO A 572 0.93 -16.87 29.18
CA PRO A 572 1.57 -17.66 30.22
C PRO A 572 1.67 -19.07 29.66
N SER A 573 2.90 -19.57 29.52
CA SER A 573 3.19 -20.95 29.16
C SER A 573 2.23 -21.86 29.90
N THR A 574 1.27 -22.43 29.18
CA THR A 574 0.35 -23.41 29.73
C THR A 574 1.20 -24.59 30.18
N PRO A 575 1.14 -25.02 31.45
CA PRO A 575 1.93 -26.16 31.89
C PRO A 575 1.53 -27.36 31.03
N THR A 576 2.53 -27.99 30.42
CA THR A 576 2.40 -29.22 29.67
C THR A 576 1.61 -30.22 30.52
N THR A 577 0.44 -30.62 30.05
CA THR A 577 -0.34 -31.69 30.69
C THR A 577 0.47 -32.97 30.60
N SER A 578 0.85 -33.48 31.77
CA SER A 578 1.43 -34.81 31.99
C SER A 578 0.67 -35.87 31.17
N PRO A 579 1.35 -36.81 30.50
CA PRO A 579 0.68 -37.83 29.71
C PRO A 579 -0.26 -38.69 30.58
N THR A 580 -1.39 -39.04 29.99
CA THR A 580 -2.43 -39.92 30.53
C THR A 580 -1.83 -41.30 30.89
N PRO A 581 -2.10 -41.86 32.08
CA PRO A 581 -1.56 -43.16 32.47
C PRO A 581 -2.12 -44.27 31.58
N THR A 582 -1.23 -45.04 30.97
CA THR A 582 -1.56 -46.27 30.25
C THR A 582 -2.05 -47.35 31.22
N THR A 583 -3.03 -48.14 30.77
CA THR A 583 -3.67 -49.21 31.52
C THR A 583 -2.67 -50.25 32.01
N SER A 584 -2.78 -50.59 33.29
CA SER A 584 -1.99 -51.60 34.01
C SER A 584 -2.02 -52.97 33.32
N PRO A 585 -0.88 -53.61 33.03
CA PRO A 585 -0.83 -55.01 32.66
C PRO A 585 -1.18 -55.91 33.85
N THR A 586 -1.76 -57.07 33.53
CA THR A 586 -2.18 -58.16 34.42
C THR A 586 -0.99 -58.75 35.19
N PRO A 587 -1.12 -59.06 36.49
CA PRO A 587 0.00 -59.54 37.29
C PRO A 587 0.44 -60.96 36.87
N THR A 588 1.66 -61.08 36.36
CA THR A 588 2.37 -62.36 36.26
C THR A 588 3.14 -62.66 37.54
N THR A 589 3.15 -63.95 37.89
CA THR A 589 3.67 -64.53 39.13
C THR A 589 5.10 -64.11 39.49
N SER A 590 5.27 -63.78 40.77
CA SER A 590 6.53 -63.39 41.41
C SER A 590 7.64 -64.45 41.22
N PRO A 591 8.79 -64.09 40.61
CA PRO A 591 9.99 -64.89 40.75
C PRO A 591 10.63 -64.69 42.13
N THR A 592 11.26 -65.76 42.62
CA THR A 592 11.91 -65.94 43.91
C THR A 592 13.10 -64.98 44.09
N PRO A 593 13.30 -64.34 45.26
CA PRO A 593 14.38 -63.38 45.46
C PRO A 593 15.76 -64.06 45.37
N THR A 594 16.60 -63.56 44.46
CA THR A 594 18.03 -63.92 44.39
C THR A 594 18.83 -62.97 45.28
N ALA A 595 19.87 -63.50 45.92
CA ALA A 595 20.64 -62.84 46.98
C ALA A 595 21.20 -61.45 46.59
N SER A 596 21.12 -60.52 47.54
CA SER A 596 21.64 -59.14 47.43
C SER A 596 23.16 -59.13 47.19
N PRO A 597 23.66 -58.45 46.14
CA PRO A 597 25.08 -58.17 46.02
C PRO A 597 25.53 -57.15 47.08
N THR A 598 26.75 -57.37 47.57
CA THR A 598 27.46 -56.58 48.59
C THR A 598 27.81 -55.18 48.06
N PRO A 599 27.61 -54.09 48.84
CA PRO A 599 27.87 -52.73 48.37
C PRO A 599 29.37 -52.51 48.10
N THR A 600 29.68 -52.04 46.88
CA THR A 600 31.01 -51.58 46.49
C THR A 600 31.24 -50.15 46.99
N ALA A 601 32.45 -49.87 47.48
CA ALA A 601 32.80 -48.63 48.18
C ALA A 601 32.58 -47.36 47.34
N SER A 602 32.05 -46.32 47.99
CA SER A 602 31.83 -44.98 47.44
C SER A 602 33.15 -44.31 47.05
N PRO A 603 33.26 -43.70 45.85
CA PRO A 603 34.45 -42.93 45.48
C PRO A 603 34.57 -41.64 46.29
N THR A 604 35.80 -41.31 46.65
CA THR A 604 36.22 -40.12 47.40
C THR A 604 36.06 -38.85 46.54
N PRO A 605 35.48 -37.76 47.07
CA PRO A 605 35.27 -36.53 46.30
C PRO A 605 36.60 -35.85 45.94
N THR A 606 36.73 -35.49 44.67
CA THR A 606 37.87 -34.73 44.12
C THR A 606 37.74 -33.25 44.49
N ALA A 607 38.86 -32.61 44.84
CA ALA A 607 38.91 -31.23 45.32
C ALA A 607 38.43 -30.21 44.27
N SER A 608 37.68 -29.21 44.74
CA SER A 608 37.16 -28.08 43.97
C SER A 608 38.29 -27.18 43.44
N PRO A 609 38.29 -26.77 42.16
CA PRO A 609 39.33 -25.89 41.63
C PRO A 609 39.22 -24.45 42.18
N THR A 610 40.38 -23.88 42.47
CA THR A 610 40.58 -22.51 42.96
C THR A 610 40.23 -21.47 41.87
N PRO A 611 39.51 -20.38 42.19
CA PRO A 611 39.14 -19.37 41.20
C PRO A 611 40.37 -18.62 40.66
N THR A 612 40.43 -18.46 39.34
CA THR A 612 41.45 -17.70 38.62
C THR A 612 41.20 -16.19 38.74
N ALA A 613 42.24 -15.40 38.96
CA ALA A 613 42.17 -13.96 39.17
C ALA A 613 41.65 -13.20 37.93
N SER A 614 40.86 -12.16 38.19
CA SER A 614 40.27 -11.25 37.19
C SER A 614 41.37 -10.45 36.45
N PRO A 615 41.33 -10.32 35.11
CA PRO A 615 42.32 -9.56 34.36
C PRO A 615 42.18 -8.05 34.59
N THR A 616 43.33 -7.38 34.72
CA THR A 616 43.48 -5.93 34.85
C THR A 616 43.12 -5.22 33.52
N PRO A 617 42.39 -4.10 33.54
CA PRO A 617 42.02 -3.38 32.32
C PRO A 617 43.25 -2.77 31.62
N SER A 618 43.31 -2.97 30.30
CA SER A 618 44.31 -2.38 29.40
C SER A 618 44.03 -0.89 29.17
N ALA A 619 45.09 -0.08 29.11
CA ALA A 619 45.01 1.37 28.95
C ALA A 619 44.47 1.79 27.57
N SER A 620 43.67 2.85 27.56
CA SER A 620 43.09 3.47 26.36
C SER A 620 44.19 4.01 25.43
N PRO A 621 44.16 3.73 24.13
CA PRO A 621 45.11 4.31 23.18
C PRO A 621 44.88 5.82 23.00
N ALA A 622 45.98 6.55 22.77
CA ALA A 622 45.99 7.99 22.51
C ALA A 622 45.46 8.33 21.09
N PRO A 623 44.83 9.49 20.88
CA PRO A 623 44.24 9.88 19.60
C PRO A 623 45.32 10.08 18.53
N THR A 624 45.08 9.48 17.36
CA THR A 624 45.92 9.64 16.16
C THR A 624 45.62 10.99 15.50
N ALA A 625 46.67 11.71 15.06
CA ALA A 625 46.54 13.01 14.42
C ALA A 625 45.77 12.93 13.08
N SER A 626 44.94 13.93 12.83
CA SER A 626 44.15 14.09 11.60
C SER A 626 45.06 14.25 10.37
N PRO A 627 44.79 13.57 9.24
CA PRO A 627 45.55 13.77 8.02
C PRO A 627 45.33 15.17 7.45
N THR A 628 46.42 15.75 6.93
CA THR A 628 46.46 17.02 6.19
C THR A 628 45.73 16.86 4.84
N PRO A 629 44.88 17.82 4.42
CA PRO A 629 44.17 17.74 3.16
C PRO A 629 45.14 17.77 1.96
N SER A 630 44.96 16.82 1.04
CA SER A 630 45.67 16.77 -0.24
C SER A 630 45.20 17.91 -1.16
N ALA A 631 46.13 18.51 -1.90
CA ALA A 631 45.86 19.63 -2.80
C ALA A 631 44.89 19.23 -3.93
N SER A 632 43.96 20.15 -4.24
CA SER A 632 43.01 20.03 -5.34
C SER A 632 43.72 19.86 -6.68
N PRO A 633 43.32 18.90 -7.54
CA PRO A 633 43.86 18.80 -8.89
C PRO A 633 43.51 20.05 -9.71
N THR A 634 44.47 20.51 -10.51
CA THR A 634 44.35 21.61 -11.46
C THR A 634 43.41 21.20 -12.61
N PRO A 635 42.47 22.06 -13.04
CA PRO A 635 41.54 21.71 -14.12
C PRO A 635 42.29 21.46 -15.44
N SER A 636 41.99 20.33 -16.07
CA SER A 636 42.46 19.97 -17.41
C SER A 636 41.84 20.89 -18.46
N ALA A 637 42.64 21.31 -19.45
CA ALA A 637 42.23 22.23 -20.51
C ALA A 637 41.08 21.66 -21.34
N SER A 638 40.14 22.54 -21.69
CA SER A 638 38.97 22.27 -22.54
C SER A 638 39.40 21.82 -23.94
N PRO A 639 38.83 20.74 -24.51
CA PRO A 639 39.10 20.34 -25.87
C PRO A 639 38.55 21.37 -26.86
N THR A 640 39.36 21.71 -27.86
CA THR A 640 39.03 22.60 -28.98
C THR A 640 37.89 22.00 -29.81
N PRO A 641 36.86 22.77 -30.21
CA PRO A 641 35.76 22.25 -31.02
C PRO A 641 36.26 21.79 -32.40
N SER A 642 35.94 20.54 -32.75
CA SER A 642 36.16 19.96 -34.08
C SER A 642 35.24 20.62 -35.11
N ALA A 643 35.77 20.85 -36.31
CA ALA A 643 35.10 21.56 -37.39
C ALA A 643 33.79 20.88 -37.84
N SER A 644 32.79 21.72 -38.11
CA SER A 644 31.49 21.36 -38.66
C SER A 644 31.62 20.70 -40.04
N PRO A 645 30.96 19.55 -40.31
CA PRO A 645 30.93 18.99 -41.65
C PRO A 645 30.07 19.85 -42.59
N THR A 646 30.62 20.14 -43.75
CA THR A 646 30.03 20.84 -44.89
C THR A 646 28.78 20.12 -45.42
N PRO A 647 27.67 20.81 -45.72
CA PRO A 647 26.50 20.18 -46.33
C PRO A 647 26.82 19.76 -47.77
N SER A 648 26.64 18.46 -48.06
CA SER A 648 26.76 17.91 -49.41
C SER A 648 25.48 18.16 -50.20
N ALA A 649 25.66 18.47 -51.49
CA ALA A 649 24.68 19.05 -52.39
C ALA A 649 23.45 18.15 -52.66
N SER A 650 22.27 18.78 -52.67
CA SER A 650 21.07 18.25 -53.30
C SER A 650 21.30 18.09 -54.80
N SER A 651 21.16 16.87 -55.29
CA SER A 651 21.08 16.58 -56.72
C SER A 651 19.64 16.79 -57.18
N SER A 652 19.46 17.80 -58.01
CA SER A 652 18.25 18.09 -58.79
C SER A 652 17.88 16.91 -59.69
N ILE A 653 16.66 16.39 -59.57
CA ILE A 653 16.05 15.59 -60.63
C ILE A 653 15.28 16.56 -61.53
N GLU A 654 15.88 16.78 -62.69
CA GLU A 654 15.37 17.47 -63.86
C GLU A 654 14.25 16.64 -64.50
N LEU A 655 13.06 17.23 -64.61
CA LEU A 655 11.91 16.64 -65.28
C LEU A 655 11.36 17.68 -66.26
N GLU A 656 12.06 17.87 -67.38
CA GLU A 656 11.55 18.64 -68.50
C GLU A 656 12.08 18.12 -69.83
N ARG A 657 11.35 17.18 -70.45
CA ARG A 657 11.24 17.09 -71.91
C ARG A 657 10.06 16.22 -72.34
N ASN A 658 8.96 16.86 -72.73
CA ASN A 658 8.47 16.77 -74.11
C ASN A 658 7.21 17.61 -74.31
N ARG A 659 7.36 18.64 -75.14
CA ARG A 659 6.28 19.31 -75.87
C ARG A 659 6.64 19.26 -77.37
N ASN A 660 5.63 19.10 -78.22
CA ASN A 660 5.61 18.95 -79.70
C ASN A 660 5.74 17.46 -80.12
N ARG A 661 4.73 16.80 -80.70
CA ARG A 661 3.77 17.21 -81.73
C ARG A 661 2.45 16.45 -81.64
#